data_AF-A0A2S9S1A5-F1
#
_entry.id   AF-A0A2S9S1A5-F1
#
_cell.length_a   1.000
_cell.length_b   1.000
_cell.length_c   1.000
_cell.angle_alpha   90.00
_cell.angle_beta   90.00
_cell.angle_gamma   90.00
#
_symmetry.space_group_name_H-M   'P 1'
#
loop_
_entity.id
_entity.type
_entity.pdbx_description
1 polymer ?
#
loop_
_entity_poly.entity_id
_entity_poly.type
_entity_poly.pdbx_seq_one_letter_code
_entity_poly.pdbx_strand_id
1 'polypeptide(L)'
;MALVNKPDESIFASSAKRGEVDNFPDLLRGWGITFEQTQGIPPMEWFNFLFKRLDEKHTYLMQRGLPEWSATQDYTKGSCVQFDGVSYRALKKSKNNRPNESGSQYWVRWGFALNEIAQATLQQYGLVQLSSATNSNSETEAATSKAVKTAYDKAVEAKTTAESKVGLRGNESIQGTKSFESKIIGFRGIGVADSQTYANANHLLNMGANDGDGWIEYKKSNRVIGTIRIRANGELSYNNQKIYHAGAKPQFNTDIEGKPNTLAGYGIGNFKVEQGQGDANGYKTDGNYYLASGQNLPENGEWHIEVVSGGATNAVRQIARKANDNKIKTRFFNGSNWSEWKDAGGDGVPIGAVVSFPRAVTNPVGFLRADGSTFSQQTFPDLYRTLGDSNQLPDLTRSDVGMTAYFAVDNIPSGWIAFDSIRSTVTQQNYPELYRHLVGKYGSIERVPKAADRFLRNAGNGLSVGQIQEDELKRHVHRVPIDYDSWFNHSSQGRNNSYFDYTTFAQSSDLWSTLGYDNADGDNGFVSPKDTSQMATGGDETRPKSLILKLCIKAINSFDDVQFWVKAFGVVENVGALDAGTLAQNMQALSARVDQEIEENKQYTLREINNAKADINQQFLQAKESLSQISTLKTVWQGNVNSGRITISEKCFGKTLILYLQSSESHRLNDNNDIELVSFEVGAEIEGKTGGGVRWLDVREVNARSNGGRPIYYVEVKRFDVIVDGNGTTIEIEDLAGRFVKRIDIR
;
A
#
# COMPACT_ATOMS: atom_id res chain seq x y z
N MET A 1 -25.06 124.17 79.58
CA MET A 1 -24.67 125.32 78.74
C MET A 1 -25.78 126.35 78.81
N ALA A 2 -25.45 127.64 78.94
CA ALA A 2 -26.46 128.68 78.77
C ALA A 2 -27.08 128.56 77.37
N LEU A 3 -28.41 128.65 77.28
CA LEU A 3 -29.10 128.72 75.99
C LEU A 3 -28.68 130.02 75.32
N VAL A 4 -27.99 129.93 74.20
CA VAL A 4 -27.65 131.10 73.39
C VAL A 4 -28.90 131.50 72.61
N ASN A 5 -29.24 132.79 72.62
CA ASN A 5 -30.36 133.32 71.85
C ASN A 5 -30.10 133.18 70.35
N LYS A 6 -31.17 133.13 69.54
CA LYS A 6 -31.04 133.09 68.07
C LYS A 6 -30.21 134.30 67.61
N PRO A 7 -29.13 134.09 66.85
CA PRO A 7 -28.38 135.19 66.25
C PRO A 7 -29.29 136.01 65.34
N ASP A 8 -29.13 137.33 65.37
CA ASP A 8 -29.72 138.21 64.36
C ASP A 8 -29.13 137.88 62.97
N GLU A 9 -29.93 138.05 61.94
CA GLU A 9 -29.62 137.58 60.57
C GLU A 9 -28.68 138.52 59.81
N SER A 10 -28.12 139.52 60.49
CA SER A 10 -27.17 140.46 59.92
C SER A 10 -25.82 139.78 59.63
N ILE A 11 -25.26 140.07 58.45
CA ILE A 11 -23.98 139.52 57.98
C ILE A 11 -22.95 140.63 58.04
N PHE A 12 -21.81 140.36 58.69
CA PHE A 12 -20.71 141.32 58.78
C PHE A 12 -20.23 141.73 57.39
N ALA A 13 -20.09 143.04 57.15
CA ALA A 13 -19.62 143.62 55.89
C ALA A 13 -20.47 143.31 54.63
N SER A 14 -21.72 142.84 54.77
CA SER A 14 -22.58 142.52 53.62
C SER A 14 -22.96 143.72 52.74
N SER A 15 -22.85 144.93 53.27
CA SER A 15 -23.15 146.21 52.62
C SER A 15 -21.90 147.09 52.44
N ALA A 16 -20.70 146.52 52.59
CA ALA A 16 -19.45 147.26 52.39
C ALA A 16 -19.31 147.70 50.92
N LYS A 17 -19.05 148.99 50.66
CA LYS A 17 -18.69 149.49 49.33
C LYS A 17 -17.25 150.01 49.32
N ARG A 18 -16.62 149.98 48.14
CA ARG A 18 -15.23 150.40 47.97
C ARG A 18 -15.10 151.92 48.16
N GLY A 19 -14.35 152.34 49.17
CA GLY A 19 -13.99 153.74 49.40
C GLY A 19 -15.06 154.61 50.07
N GLU A 20 -16.06 154.00 50.73
CA GLU A 20 -17.11 154.73 51.44
C GLU A 20 -16.69 155.01 52.88
N VAL A 21 -16.96 156.22 53.38
CA VAL A 21 -16.56 156.70 54.72
C VAL A 21 -17.83 156.94 55.55
N ASP A 22 -18.01 156.20 56.64
CA ASP A 22 -19.16 156.27 57.55
C ASP A 22 -18.72 155.86 58.97
N ASN A 23 -19.49 156.19 60.02
CA ASN A 23 -19.07 155.89 61.39
C ASN A 23 -19.30 154.40 61.76
N PHE A 24 -18.27 153.74 62.30
CA PHE A 24 -18.45 152.48 63.04
C PHE A 24 -19.18 152.77 64.37
N PRO A 25 -20.11 151.92 64.87
CA PRO A 25 -20.39 150.53 64.50
C PRO A 25 -21.60 150.34 63.56
N ASP A 26 -21.37 150.38 62.25
CA ASP A 26 -22.30 149.81 61.27
C ASP A 26 -21.84 148.39 60.88
N LEU A 27 -22.45 147.39 61.51
CA LEU A 27 -22.13 145.98 61.31
C LEU A 27 -22.23 145.54 59.84
N LEU A 28 -23.20 146.09 59.09
CA LEU A 28 -23.43 145.71 57.70
C LEU A 28 -22.34 146.28 56.78
N ARG A 29 -21.72 147.42 57.12
CA ARG A 29 -20.62 147.99 56.33
C ARG A 29 -19.23 147.46 56.66
N GLY A 30 -19.09 146.76 57.78
CA GLY A 30 -17.83 146.12 58.18
C GLY A 30 -16.75 147.12 58.63
N TRP A 31 -15.47 146.74 58.51
CA TRP A 31 -14.33 147.57 58.92
C TRP A 31 -13.98 148.68 57.92
N GLY A 32 -14.93 149.16 57.11
CA GLY A 32 -14.69 150.02 55.94
C GLY A 32 -13.87 151.30 56.19
N ILE A 33 -13.66 151.70 57.45
CA ILE A 33 -12.90 152.88 57.85
C ILE A 33 -12.14 152.63 59.16
N THR A 34 -10.88 152.17 59.13
CA THR A 34 -10.01 152.26 60.32
C THR A 34 -8.89 153.29 60.16
N PHE A 35 -8.62 153.81 58.96
CA PHE A 35 -7.47 154.68 58.74
C PHE A 35 -7.55 156.03 59.45
N GLU A 36 -8.70 156.70 59.42
CA GLU A 36 -8.82 158.06 59.98
C GLU A 36 -9.13 158.09 61.48
N GLN A 37 -9.76 157.03 62.03
CA GLN A 37 -10.09 156.97 63.47
C GLN A 37 -9.09 156.16 64.29
N THR A 38 -8.43 155.15 63.71
CA THR A 38 -7.55 154.23 64.44
C THR A 38 -6.24 153.92 63.70
N GLN A 39 -5.85 154.77 62.74
CA GLN A 39 -4.64 154.62 61.90
C GLN A 39 -4.54 153.29 61.13
N GLY A 40 -5.69 152.69 60.81
CA GLY A 40 -5.80 151.49 60.00
C GLY A 40 -5.86 150.21 60.83
N ILE A 41 -5.74 150.30 62.15
CA ILE A 41 -5.71 149.15 63.05
C ILE A 41 -6.98 149.14 63.91
N PRO A 42 -7.90 148.17 63.73
CA PRO A 42 -9.12 148.15 64.51
C PRO A 42 -8.86 147.84 66.01
N PRO A 43 -9.59 148.46 66.96
CA PRO A 43 -9.43 148.19 68.39
C PRO A 43 -9.79 146.74 68.76
N MET A 44 -9.13 146.20 69.79
CA MET A 44 -9.36 144.82 70.26
C MET A 44 -10.81 144.57 70.72
N GLU A 45 -11.50 145.59 71.23
CA GLU A 45 -12.90 145.48 71.65
C GLU A 45 -13.84 145.11 70.49
N TRP A 46 -13.57 145.60 69.27
CA TRP A 46 -14.40 145.28 68.10
C TRP A 46 -14.14 143.84 67.63
N PHE A 47 -12.91 143.35 67.75
CA PHE A 47 -12.60 141.92 67.52
C PHE A 47 -13.28 141.03 68.55
N ASN A 48 -13.26 141.40 69.84
CA ASN A 48 -13.96 140.65 70.90
C ASN A 48 -15.48 140.57 70.62
N PHE A 49 -16.10 141.67 70.17
CA PHE A 49 -17.50 141.69 69.78
C PHE A 49 -17.79 140.74 68.60
N LEU A 50 -16.95 140.77 67.56
CA LEU A 50 -17.07 139.88 66.39
C LEU A 50 -16.87 138.40 66.74
N PHE A 51 -15.83 138.08 67.53
CA PHE A 51 -15.59 136.71 67.99
C PHE A 51 -16.73 136.22 68.88
N LYS A 52 -17.22 137.05 69.80
CA LYS A 52 -18.40 136.71 70.61
C LYS A 52 -19.61 136.40 69.74
N ARG A 53 -19.91 137.22 68.73
CA ARG A 53 -21.02 137.00 67.79
C ARG A 53 -20.85 135.70 66.98
N LEU A 54 -19.62 135.41 66.54
CA LEU A 54 -19.30 134.17 65.85
C LEU A 54 -19.45 132.96 66.78
N ASP A 55 -18.92 133.01 68.00
CA ASP A 55 -18.98 131.93 68.98
C ASP A 55 -20.42 131.66 69.43
N GLU A 56 -21.21 132.70 69.66
CA GLU A 56 -22.64 132.59 69.97
C GLU A 56 -23.41 131.94 68.80
N LYS A 57 -23.13 132.35 67.55
CA LYS A 57 -23.73 131.73 66.37
C LYS A 57 -23.34 130.26 66.20
N HIS A 58 -22.07 129.93 66.37
CA HIS A 58 -21.58 128.55 66.29
C HIS A 58 -22.18 127.71 67.42
N THR A 59 -22.19 128.20 68.66
CA THR A 59 -22.77 127.50 69.81
C THR A 59 -24.27 127.26 69.61
N TYR A 60 -25.01 128.25 69.12
CA TYR A 60 -26.43 128.12 68.82
C TYR A 60 -26.70 127.04 67.77
N LEU A 61 -25.90 126.99 66.70
CA LEU A 61 -25.98 125.93 65.68
C LEU A 61 -25.61 124.56 66.25
N MET A 62 -24.54 124.46 67.05
CA MET A 62 -24.10 123.21 67.67
C MET A 62 -25.12 122.63 68.64
N GLN A 63 -25.86 123.48 69.38
CA GLN A 63 -26.92 123.03 70.30
C GLN A 63 -28.13 122.41 69.57
N ARG A 64 -28.32 122.71 68.29
CA ARG A 64 -29.56 122.48 67.55
C ARG A 64 -29.40 121.63 66.29
N GLY A 65 -28.17 121.51 65.78
CA GLY A 65 -27.84 120.82 64.52
C GLY A 65 -28.28 121.59 63.27
N LEU A 66 -29.50 122.14 63.25
CA LEU A 66 -30.05 122.92 62.15
C LEU A 66 -30.44 124.34 62.60
N PRO A 67 -30.30 125.36 61.73
CA PRO A 67 -30.79 126.69 62.02
C PRO A 67 -32.33 126.67 62.17
N GLU A 68 -32.86 127.46 63.10
CA GLU A 68 -34.30 127.70 63.16
C GLU A 68 -34.76 128.46 61.91
N TRP A 69 -35.89 128.06 61.36
CA TRP A 69 -36.51 128.71 60.22
C TRP A 69 -36.77 130.19 60.52
N SER A 70 -36.66 131.01 59.49
CA SER A 70 -36.89 132.43 59.54
C SER A 70 -37.78 132.90 58.40
N ALA A 71 -38.72 133.79 58.72
CA ALA A 71 -39.57 134.46 57.74
C ALA A 71 -38.77 135.35 56.78
N THR A 72 -37.65 135.91 57.23
CA THR A 72 -36.89 136.95 56.51
C THR A 72 -35.80 136.40 55.60
N GLN A 73 -35.40 135.13 55.78
CA GLN A 73 -34.31 134.52 55.03
C GLN A 73 -34.82 133.84 53.73
N ASP A 74 -34.03 133.96 52.67
CA ASP A 74 -34.25 133.22 51.43
C ASP A 74 -33.69 131.79 51.56
N TYR A 75 -34.55 130.80 51.41
CA TYR A 75 -34.16 129.40 51.37
C TYR A 75 -34.18 128.89 49.93
N THR A 76 -33.08 128.30 49.49
CA THR A 76 -33.03 127.56 48.22
C THR A 76 -33.62 126.16 48.40
N LYS A 77 -34.00 125.50 47.30
CA LYS A 77 -34.38 124.09 47.32
C LYS A 77 -33.32 123.26 48.03
N GLY A 78 -33.74 122.44 48.97
CA GLY A 78 -32.86 121.59 49.78
C GLY A 78 -32.34 122.23 51.07
N SER A 79 -32.63 123.51 51.34
CA SER A 79 -32.30 124.13 52.63
C SER A 79 -32.96 123.36 53.78
N CYS A 80 -32.21 123.16 54.86
CA CYS A 80 -32.68 122.47 56.05
C CYS A 80 -32.82 123.45 57.20
N VAL A 81 -33.97 123.40 57.85
CA VAL A 81 -34.31 124.23 59.00
C VAL A 81 -35.04 123.39 60.03
N GLN A 82 -35.08 123.87 61.26
CA GLN A 82 -36.05 123.39 62.23
C GLN A 82 -37.15 124.43 62.44
N PHE A 83 -38.36 123.95 62.71
CA PHE A 83 -39.48 124.77 63.12
C PHE A 83 -40.34 123.96 64.09
N ASP A 84 -40.64 124.53 65.26
CA ASP A 84 -41.43 123.88 66.32
C ASP A 84 -40.88 122.50 66.74
N GLY A 85 -39.56 122.38 66.87
CA GLY A 85 -38.87 121.13 67.26
C GLY A 85 -38.79 120.06 66.16
N VAL A 86 -39.38 120.31 64.98
CA VAL A 86 -39.38 119.39 63.85
C VAL A 86 -38.44 119.89 62.76
N SER A 87 -37.72 118.96 62.12
CA SER A 87 -36.84 119.28 61.00
C SER A 87 -37.60 119.27 59.68
N TYR A 88 -37.34 120.29 58.86
CA TYR A 88 -37.96 120.47 57.55
C TYR A 88 -36.89 120.72 56.49
N ARG A 89 -37.18 120.23 55.28
CA ARG A 89 -36.38 120.47 54.09
C ARG A 89 -37.20 121.22 53.06
N ALA A 90 -36.64 122.28 52.50
CA ALA A 90 -37.29 123.06 51.46
C ALA A 90 -37.39 122.24 50.16
N LEU A 91 -38.60 122.09 49.61
CA LEU A 91 -38.87 121.42 48.34
C LEU A 91 -38.57 122.29 47.12
N LYS A 92 -38.66 123.62 47.29
CA LYS A 92 -38.38 124.64 46.28
C LYS A 92 -37.89 125.92 46.97
N LYS A 93 -37.52 126.95 46.20
CA LYS A 93 -37.17 128.26 46.77
C LYS A 93 -38.34 128.75 47.64
N SER A 94 -38.06 129.15 48.88
CA SER A 94 -39.07 129.59 49.83
C SER A 94 -38.56 130.79 50.62
N LYS A 95 -39.45 131.75 50.86
CA LYS A 95 -39.25 132.88 51.74
C LYS A 95 -40.57 133.16 52.42
N ASN A 96 -40.58 133.30 53.74
CA ASN A 96 -41.79 133.57 54.53
C ASN A 96 -42.95 132.55 54.38
N ASN A 97 -42.70 131.32 53.92
CA ASN A 97 -43.70 130.23 53.96
C ASN A 97 -43.42 129.36 55.19
N ARG A 98 -44.42 129.15 56.07
CA ARG A 98 -44.19 128.42 57.33
C ARG A 98 -44.00 126.92 57.07
N PRO A 99 -43.03 126.24 57.73
CA PRO A 99 -42.76 124.84 57.45
C PRO A 99 -43.88 123.85 57.83
N ASN A 100 -44.69 124.15 58.85
CA ASN A 100 -45.72 123.23 59.36
C ASN A 100 -47.12 123.42 58.74
N GLU A 101 -47.23 124.15 57.64
CA GLU A 101 -48.51 124.29 56.93
C GLU A 101 -49.00 122.94 56.40
N SER A 102 -50.26 122.59 56.69
CA SER A 102 -50.87 121.35 56.20
C SER A 102 -50.87 121.33 54.66
N GLY A 103 -50.30 120.28 54.06
CA GLY A 103 -50.15 120.20 52.61
C GLY A 103 -49.14 121.18 52.00
N SER A 104 -48.18 121.67 52.79
CA SER A 104 -47.16 122.62 52.31
C SER A 104 -46.48 122.13 51.02
N GLN A 105 -46.50 122.97 49.99
CA GLN A 105 -45.74 122.74 48.76
C GLN A 105 -44.28 123.20 48.86
N TYR A 106 -43.93 123.88 49.95
CA TYR A 106 -42.62 124.52 50.15
C TYR A 106 -41.72 123.71 51.06
N TRP A 107 -42.28 123.02 52.04
CA TRP A 107 -41.55 122.31 53.07
C TRP A 107 -42.05 120.88 53.19
N VAL A 108 -41.12 119.95 53.36
CA VAL A 108 -41.43 118.57 53.74
C VAL A 108 -40.78 118.28 55.08
N ARG A 109 -41.49 117.58 55.96
CA ARG A 109 -40.90 117.05 57.18
C ARG A 109 -39.77 116.10 56.79
N TRP A 110 -38.58 116.37 57.29
CA TRP A 110 -37.38 115.60 57.01
C TRP A 110 -36.85 115.08 58.33
N GLY A 111 -37.42 113.95 58.77
CA GLY A 111 -37.12 113.31 60.04
C GLY A 111 -38.37 112.76 60.73
N PHE A 112 -38.38 111.46 61.00
CA PHE A 112 -39.43 110.74 61.76
C PHE A 112 -38.77 110.00 62.92
N ALA A 113 -39.46 109.89 64.05
CA ALA A 113 -39.07 109.01 65.13
C ALA A 113 -39.53 107.57 64.83
N LEU A 114 -38.77 106.57 65.30
CA LEU A 114 -39.03 105.16 65.00
C LEU A 114 -40.42 104.69 65.46
N ASN A 115 -40.95 105.27 66.54
CA ASN A 115 -42.28 104.97 67.09
C ASN A 115 -43.45 105.56 66.27
N GLU A 116 -43.19 106.44 65.31
CA GLU A 116 -44.20 107.00 64.41
C GLU A 116 -44.46 106.09 63.18
N ILE A 117 -43.70 105.00 63.00
CA ILE A 117 -43.82 104.07 61.87
C ILE A 117 -44.56 102.80 62.32
N ALA A 118 -45.68 102.47 61.67
CA ALA A 118 -46.48 101.28 61.99
C ALA A 118 -45.77 99.96 61.59
N GLN A 119 -46.22 98.83 62.16
CA GLN A 119 -45.77 97.48 61.75
C GLN A 119 -46.44 97.07 60.42
N ALA A 120 -45.72 96.30 59.61
CA ALA A 120 -46.24 95.78 58.35
C ALA A 120 -47.23 94.63 58.58
N THR A 121 -48.27 94.58 57.77
CA THR A 121 -49.19 93.44 57.66
C THR A 121 -49.43 93.13 56.18
N LEU A 122 -50.22 92.10 55.87
CA LEU A 122 -50.64 91.82 54.49
C LEU A 122 -51.45 92.96 53.84
N GLN A 123 -51.96 93.91 54.63
CA GLN A 123 -52.84 95.00 54.18
C GLN A 123 -52.26 96.40 54.43
N GLN A 124 -51.19 96.53 55.22
CA GLN A 124 -50.60 97.82 55.62
C GLN A 124 -49.07 97.79 55.49
N TYR A 125 -48.50 98.82 54.87
CA TYR A 125 -47.05 99.02 54.81
C TYR A 125 -46.49 99.44 56.17
N GLY A 126 -45.32 98.91 56.56
CA GLY A 126 -44.69 99.21 57.84
C GLY A 126 -43.34 98.54 58.06
N LEU A 127 -42.86 98.56 59.30
CA LEU A 127 -41.68 97.81 59.75
C LEU A 127 -42.03 96.33 59.93
N VAL A 128 -41.14 95.42 59.53
CA VAL A 128 -41.31 93.97 59.74
C VAL A 128 -40.03 93.38 60.31
N GLN A 129 -40.16 92.43 61.25
CA GLN A 129 -39.01 91.71 61.77
C GLN A 129 -38.59 90.62 60.78
N LEU A 130 -37.30 90.55 60.45
CA LEU A 130 -36.76 89.54 59.55
C LEU A 130 -36.40 88.28 60.31
N SER A 131 -36.79 87.13 59.77
CA SER A 131 -36.50 85.81 60.35
C SER A 131 -35.75 84.92 59.37
N SER A 132 -34.75 84.20 59.90
CA SER A 132 -33.97 83.21 59.14
C SER A 132 -34.44 81.78 59.39
N ALA A 133 -35.49 81.57 60.17
CA ALA A 133 -36.06 80.25 60.42
C ALA A 133 -36.78 79.72 59.16
N THR A 134 -36.58 78.44 58.83
CA THR A 134 -37.22 77.78 57.66
C THR A 134 -38.49 77.01 58.03
N ASN A 135 -38.87 77.01 59.30
CA ASN A 135 -40.01 76.28 59.86
C ASN A 135 -40.85 77.19 60.79
N SER A 136 -40.75 78.52 60.62
CA SER A 136 -41.55 79.46 61.41
C SER A 136 -42.99 79.47 60.91
N ASN A 137 -43.93 79.44 61.85
CA ASN A 137 -45.35 79.64 61.59
C ASN A 137 -45.78 81.10 61.87
N SER A 138 -44.83 82.01 62.10
CA SER A 138 -45.12 83.40 62.42
C SER A 138 -45.61 84.17 61.19
N GLU A 139 -46.73 84.89 61.33
CA GLU A 139 -47.25 85.80 60.31
C GLU A 139 -46.78 87.26 60.51
N THR A 140 -46.08 87.54 61.60
CA THR A 140 -45.56 88.89 61.93
C THR A 140 -44.09 89.08 61.53
N GLU A 141 -43.45 88.03 61.02
CA GLU A 141 -42.06 88.04 60.55
C GLU A 141 -41.99 87.81 59.05
N ALA A 142 -41.05 88.46 58.37
CA ALA A 142 -40.77 88.20 56.97
C ALA A 142 -39.56 87.25 56.83
N ALA A 143 -39.66 86.27 55.94
CA ALA A 143 -38.56 85.37 55.64
C ALA A 143 -37.41 86.12 54.95
N THR A 144 -36.19 85.93 55.45
CA THR A 144 -34.98 86.42 54.78
C THR A 144 -34.67 85.60 53.53
N SER A 145 -33.93 86.17 52.57
CA SER A 145 -33.41 85.41 51.41
C SER A 145 -32.60 84.18 51.84
N LYS A 146 -31.94 84.23 53.01
CA LYS A 146 -31.24 83.10 53.62
C LYS A 146 -32.20 81.96 53.99
N ALA A 147 -33.33 82.25 54.63
CA ALA A 147 -34.35 81.24 54.92
C ALA A 147 -34.90 80.61 53.65
N VAL A 148 -35.24 81.44 52.64
CA VAL A 148 -35.79 80.96 51.36
C VAL A 148 -34.78 80.07 50.62
N LYS A 149 -33.51 80.49 50.54
CA LYS A 149 -32.44 79.69 49.93
C LYS A 149 -32.25 78.37 50.65
N THR A 150 -32.24 78.39 51.98
CA THR A 150 -32.07 77.17 52.79
C THR A 150 -33.23 76.20 52.58
N ALA A 151 -34.46 76.69 52.47
CA ALA A 151 -35.62 75.84 52.16
C ALA A 151 -35.56 75.28 50.73
N TYR A 152 -35.16 76.09 49.76
CA TYR A 152 -34.96 75.64 48.36
C TYR A 152 -33.88 74.57 48.25
N ASP A 153 -32.73 74.76 48.91
CA ASP A 153 -31.63 73.79 48.89
C ASP A 153 -32.07 72.46 49.50
N LYS A 154 -32.79 72.49 50.62
CA LYS A 154 -33.38 71.27 51.20
C LYS A 154 -34.38 70.59 50.27
N ALA A 155 -35.18 71.35 49.53
CA ALA A 155 -36.10 70.79 48.55
C ALA A 155 -35.38 70.15 47.35
N VAL A 156 -34.31 70.79 46.85
CA VAL A 156 -33.46 70.25 45.78
C VAL A 156 -32.73 68.99 46.26
N GLU A 157 -32.18 69.00 47.48
CA GLU A 157 -31.54 67.84 48.10
C GLU A 157 -32.53 66.68 48.26
N ALA A 158 -33.75 66.96 48.74
CA ALA A 158 -34.79 65.96 48.86
C ALA A 158 -35.19 65.36 47.50
N LYS A 159 -35.36 66.20 46.46
CA LYS A 159 -35.65 65.74 45.09
C LYS A 159 -34.52 64.87 44.54
N THR A 160 -33.27 65.34 44.63
CA THR A 160 -32.08 64.62 44.15
C THR A 160 -31.93 63.27 44.86
N THR A 161 -32.18 63.26 46.18
CA THR A 161 -32.19 62.04 47.00
C THR A 161 -33.29 61.08 46.57
N ALA A 162 -34.47 61.56 46.20
CA ALA A 162 -35.57 60.73 45.73
C ALA A 162 -35.28 60.13 44.34
N GLU A 163 -34.78 60.92 43.39
CA GLU A 163 -34.44 60.46 42.03
C GLU A 163 -33.28 59.44 42.00
N SER A 164 -32.45 59.46 43.04
CA SER A 164 -31.28 58.57 43.20
C SER A 164 -31.60 57.26 43.94
N LYS A 165 -32.84 57.06 44.40
CA LYS A 165 -33.24 55.87 45.17
C LYS A 165 -34.21 55.00 44.38
N VAL A 166 -34.09 53.68 44.58
CA VAL A 166 -35.09 52.68 44.22
C VAL A 166 -35.91 52.43 45.48
N GLY A 167 -37.23 52.46 45.39
CA GLY A 167 -38.12 52.25 46.52
C GLY A 167 -38.08 50.82 47.04
N LEU A 168 -38.48 50.66 48.31
CA LEU A 168 -38.41 49.38 49.02
C LEU A 168 -39.67 48.51 48.86
N ARG A 169 -40.71 49.02 48.20
CA ARG A 169 -42.03 48.37 48.09
C ARG A 169 -42.65 48.65 46.72
N GLY A 170 -43.24 47.63 46.11
CA GLY A 170 -43.91 47.73 44.81
C GLY A 170 -42.98 47.46 43.61
N ASN A 171 -43.57 47.39 42.42
CA ASN A 171 -42.82 47.26 41.17
C ASN A 171 -42.37 48.65 40.70
N GLU A 172 -41.11 48.79 40.32
CA GLU A 172 -40.57 50.05 39.79
C GLU A 172 -40.13 49.85 38.33
N SER A 173 -40.45 50.85 37.49
CA SER A 173 -39.98 50.93 36.11
C SER A 173 -39.00 52.09 36.01
N ILE A 174 -37.78 51.81 35.54
CA ILE A 174 -36.71 52.79 35.45
C ILE A 174 -36.44 53.08 33.97
N GLN A 175 -36.74 54.30 33.55
CA GLN A 175 -36.43 54.77 32.19
C GLN A 175 -34.99 55.31 32.17
N GLY A 176 -34.01 54.43 31.96
CA GLY A 176 -32.58 54.79 31.85
C GLY A 176 -31.62 53.75 32.44
N THR A 177 -30.31 54.01 32.33
CA THR A 177 -29.26 53.16 32.91
C THR A 177 -29.04 53.49 34.39
N LYS A 178 -28.97 52.47 35.25
CA LYS A 178 -28.56 52.62 36.65
C LYS A 178 -27.22 51.90 36.87
N SER A 179 -26.30 52.56 37.55
CA SER A 179 -25.04 51.98 38.00
C SER A 179 -25.13 51.66 39.49
N PHE A 180 -24.77 50.44 39.88
CA PHE A 180 -24.65 50.04 41.28
C PHE A 180 -23.16 49.87 41.61
N GLU A 181 -22.62 50.79 42.40
CA GLU A 181 -21.19 50.79 42.79
C GLU A 181 -20.87 49.78 43.89
N SER A 182 -21.90 49.14 44.46
CA SER A 182 -21.79 48.13 45.52
C SER A 182 -22.50 46.83 45.13
N LYS A 183 -22.30 45.77 45.92
CA LYS A 183 -22.89 44.45 45.69
C LYS A 183 -24.42 44.51 45.66
N ILE A 184 -25.02 43.98 44.59
CA ILE A 184 -26.47 43.74 44.50
C ILE A 184 -26.80 42.41 45.18
N ILE A 185 -27.78 42.40 46.08
CA ILE A 185 -28.28 41.20 46.76
C ILE A 185 -29.76 41.02 46.41
N GLY A 186 -30.07 40.07 45.54
CA GLY A 186 -31.43 39.68 45.19
C GLY A 186 -31.90 38.48 46.01
N PHE A 187 -32.84 38.68 46.94
CA PHE A 187 -33.46 37.57 47.65
C PHE A 187 -34.38 36.80 46.71
N ARG A 188 -34.28 35.46 46.72
CA ARG A 188 -35.04 34.56 45.83
C ARG A 188 -34.65 34.66 44.33
N GLY A 189 -33.46 35.17 44.03
CA GLY A 189 -32.88 35.22 42.69
C GLY A 189 -33.16 36.51 41.92
N ILE A 190 -32.50 36.67 40.77
CA ILE A 190 -32.68 37.79 39.84
C ILE A 190 -33.19 37.21 38.50
N GLY A 191 -34.35 37.68 38.03
CA GLY A 191 -34.93 37.26 36.76
C GLY A 191 -34.82 38.34 35.70
N VAL A 192 -34.37 37.98 34.49
CA VAL A 192 -34.25 38.88 33.34
C VAL A 192 -35.11 38.36 32.19
N ALA A 193 -35.90 39.24 31.58
CA ALA A 193 -36.69 38.96 30.39
C ALA A 193 -36.64 40.15 29.42
N ASP A 194 -36.80 39.85 28.13
CA ASP A 194 -36.81 40.84 27.05
C ASP A 194 -38.05 41.75 27.08
N SER A 195 -39.19 41.25 27.58
CA SER A 195 -40.43 42.02 27.67
C SER A 195 -41.29 41.62 28.87
N GLN A 196 -42.22 42.50 29.26
CA GLN A 196 -43.20 42.22 30.30
C GLN A 196 -44.06 40.99 29.96
N THR A 197 -44.36 40.77 28.67
CA THR A 197 -45.12 39.60 28.21
C THR A 197 -44.38 38.29 28.54
N TYR A 198 -43.07 38.23 28.28
CA TYR A 198 -42.25 37.07 28.61
C TYR A 198 -42.04 36.92 30.12
N ALA A 199 -41.85 38.03 30.85
CA ALA A 199 -41.76 38.00 32.31
C ALA A 199 -43.04 37.43 32.94
N ASN A 200 -44.21 37.90 32.51
CA ASN A 200 -45.52 37.42 32.98
C ASN A 200 -45.73 35.93 32.68
N ALA A 201 -45.15 35.42 31.59
CA ALA A 201 -45.19 34.01 31.22
C ALA A 201 -44.10 33.15 31.91
N ASN A 202 -43.30 33.72 32.82
CA ASN A 202 -42.12 33.09 33.46
C ASN A 202 -41.07 32.59 32.45
N HIS A 203 -40.84 33.36 31.39
CA HIS A 203 -39.74 33.15 30.43
C HIS A 203 -38.54 33.99 30.88
N LEU A 204 -37.84 33.50 31.89
CA LEU A 204 -36.82 34.26 32.62
C LEU A 204 -35.46 33.58 32.50
N LEU A 205 -34.41 34.39 32.31
CA LEU A 205 -33.05 34.02 32.69
C LEU A 205 -32.89 34.31 34.18
N ASN A 206 -32.90 33.27 35.00
CA ASN A 206 -32.79 33.37 36.45
C ASN A 206 -31.34 33.18 36.89
N MET A 207 -30.89 34.02 37.82
CA MET A 207 -29.59 33.90 38.46
C MET A 207 -29.79 33.69 39.96
N GLY A 208 -29.10 32.72 40.54
CA GLY A 208 -29.26 32.38 41.95
C GLY A 208 -28.05 31.67 42.52
N ALA A 209 -28.01 31.63 43.85
CA ALA A 209 -27.07 30.81 44.59
C ALA A 209 -27.72 30.30 45.90
N ASN A 210 -27.22 29.19 46.40
CA ASN A 210 -27.52 28.65 47.72
C ASN A 210 -26.21 28.17 48.39
N ASP A 211 -26.31 27.54 49.56
CA ASP A 211 -25.16 27.11 50.36
C ASP A 211 -24.19 26.13 49.65
N GLY A 212 -24.54 25.60 48.47
CA GLY A 212 -23.69 24.68 47.72
C GLY A 212 -23.49 25.01 46.24
N ASP A 213 -24.37 25.79 45.62
CA ASP A 213 -24.41 25.97 44.17
C ASP A 213 -24.68 27.42 43.79
N GLY A 214 -24.00 27.93 42.76
CA GLY A 214 -24.38 29.13 42.00
C GLY A 214 -24.85 28.73 40.61
N TRP A 215 -25.90 29.36 40.07
CA TRP A 215 -26.44 29.00 38.77
C TRP A 215 -27.02 30.17 37.97
N ILE A 216 -27.01 29.98 36.65
CA ILE A 216 -27.75 30.74 35.64
C ILE A 216 -28.69 29.76 34.93
N GLU A 217 -29.99 30.00 34.99
CA GLU A 217 -31.02 29.08 34.53
C GLU A 217 -32.03 29.78 33.63
N TYR A 218 -32.17 29.30 32.39
CA TYR A 218 -33.26 29.71 31.51
C TYR A 218 -34.52 28.86 31.77
N LYS A 219 -35.62 29.53 32.14
CA LYS A 219 -36.95 28.92 32.27
C LYS A 219 -37.88 29.39 31.15
N LYS A 220 -38.74 28.49 30.69
CA LYS A 220 -39.87 28.78 29.81
C LYS A 220 -41.13 28.17 30.41
N SER A 221 -42.10 29.00 30.79
CA SER A 221 -43.39 28.57 31.37
C SER A 221 -43.21 27.61 32.56
N ASN A 222 -42.38 28.00 33.53
CA ASN A 222 -42.00 27.21 34.72
C ASN A 222 -41.17 25.93 34.44
N ARG A 223 -40.87 25.62 33.18
CA ARG A 223 -39.98 24.50 32.84
C ARG A 223 -38.54 24.97 32.71
N VAL A 224 -37.62 24.26 33.36
CA VAL A 224 -36.18 24.44 33.17
C VAL A 224 -35.81 24.00 31.76
N ILE A 225 -35.19 24.89 30.98
CA ILE A 225 -34.73 24.58 29.62
C ILE A 225 -33.22 24.34 29.61
N GLY A 226 -32.47 25.19 30.31
CA GLY A 226 -31.02 25.09 30.40
C GLY A 226 -30.51 25.71 31.69
N THR A 227 -29.62 25.03 32.39
CA THR A 227 -28.96 25.55 33.60
C THR A 227 -27.46 25.43 33.45
N ILE A 228 -26.73 26.54 33.60
CA ILE A 228 -25.28 26.52 33.86
C ILE A 228 -25.11 26.65 35.37
N ARG A 229 -24.37 25.73 36.00
CA ARG A 229 -24.20 25.68 37.45
C ARG A 229 -22.73 25.53 37.82
N ILE A 230 -22.29 26.36 38.76
CA ILE A 230 -21.01 26.25 39.46
C ILE A 230 -21.30 25.67 40.84
N ARG A 231 -20.68 24.55 41.15
CA ARG A 231 -20.81 23.85 42.44
C ARG A 231 -19.71 24.33 43.40
N ALA A 232 -19.95 24.23 44.70
CA ALA A 232 -18.97 24.57 45.75
C ALA A 232 -17.69 23.72 45.68
N ASN A 233 -17.74 22.53 45.08
CA ASN A 233 -16.57 21.68 44.81
C ASN A 233 -15.74 22.12 43.58
N GLY A 234 -16.06 23.27 42.96
CA GLY A 234 -15.37 23.80 41.79
C GLY A 234 -15.87 23.28 40.44
N GLU A 235 -16.88 22.41 40.41
CA GLU A 235 -17.43 21.85 39.19
C GLU A 235 -18.31 22.86 38.42
N LEU A 236 -18.05 23.01 37.12
CA LEU A 236 -18.94 23.68 36.18
C LEU A 236 -19.78 22.64 35.43
N SER A 237 -21.09 22.83 35.38
CA SER A 237 -22.03 21.90 34.73
C SER A 237 -23.10 22.59 33.89
N TYR A 238 -23.57 21.93 32.83
CA TYR A 238 -24.75 22.27 32.05
C TYR A 238 -25.84 21.23 32.30
N ASN A 239 -27.03 21.63 32.75
CA ASN A 239 -28.12 20.70 33.10
C ASN A 239 -27.69 19.58 34.06
N ASN A 240 -26.86 19.92 35.06
CA ASN A 240 -26.22 18.99 36.00
C ASN A 240 -25.24 17.98 35.38
N GLN A 241 -24.83 18.19 34.12
CA GLN A 241 -23.77 17.43 33.46
C GLN A 241 -22.48 18.25 33.43
N LYS A 242 -21.36 17.67 33.88
CA LYS A 242 -20.04 18.32 33.92
C LYS A 242 -19.64 18.88 32.55
N ILE A 243 -19.24 20.15 32.50
CA ILE A 243 -18.61 20.78 31.33
C ILE A 243 -17.10 20.80 31.59
N TYR A 244 -16.36 20.00 30.83
CA TYR A 244 -14.92 19.91 30.97
C TYR A 244 -14.21 20.97 30.11
N HIS A 245 -13.21 21.65 30.67
CA HIS A 245 -12.39 22.59 29.91
C HIS A 245 -11.33 21.85 29.08
N ALA A 246 -10.88 22.46 27.97
CA ALA A 246 -9.93 21.81 27.05
C ALA A 246 -8.58 21.39 27.70
N GLY A 247 -8.20 22.03 28.81
CA GLY A 247 -6.98 21.75 29.59
C GLY A 247 -7.15 20.76 30.76
N ALA A 248 -8.37 20.36 31.10
CA ALA A 248 -8.66 19.24 32.00
C ALA A 248 -9.85 18.49 31.44
N LYS A 249 -9.61 17.91 30.26
CA LYS A 249 -10.44 16.82 29.77
C LYS A 249 -10.33 15.68 30.78
N PRO A 250 -11.42 14.99 31.10
CA PRO A 250 -11.37 13.85 31.99
C PRO A 250 -10.39 12.84 31.41
N GLN A 251 -9.36 12.52 32.19
CA GLN A 251 -8.42 11.48 31.83
C GLN A 251 -9.16 10.15 31.84
N PHE A 252 -9.15 9.49 30.69
CA PHE A 252 -9.95 8.30 30.43
C PHE A 252 -9.77 7.17 31.46
N ASN A 253 -8.61 7.11 32.10
CA ASN A 253 -8.28 6.07 33.08
C ASN A 253 -8.55 6.44 34.53
N THR A 254 -8.69 7.73 34.87
CA THR A 254 -8.80 8.19 36.27
C THR A 254 -10.13 8.87 36.55
N ASP A 255 -10.70 9.55 35.58
CA ASP A 255 -11.81 10.50 35.81
C ASP A 255 -13.16 9.95 35.31
N ILE A 256 -13.15 8.82 34.59
CA ILE A 256 -14.35 8.15 34.06
C ILE A 256 -14.60 6.86 34.85
N GLU A 257 -15.48 6.95 35.86
CA GLU A 257 -15.99 5.80 36.60
C GLU A 257 -17.07 5.04 35.81
N GLY A 258 -17.13 3.71 35.96
CA GLY A 258 -18.09 2.87 35.24
C GLY A 258 -17.80 2.72 33.74
N LYS A 259 -16.57 3.01 33.31
CA LYS A 259 -16.18 2.88 31.91
C LYS A 259 -16.43 1.45 31.38
N PRO A 260 -17.04 1.30 30.21
CA PRO A 260 -17.21 -0.01 29.62
C PRO A 260 -15.88 -0.72 29.39
N ASN A 261 -15.83 -2.00 29.73
CA ASN A 261 -14.72 -2.89 29.39
C ASN A 261 -14.96 -3.66 28.08
N THR A 262 -16.07 -3.36 27.38
CA THR A 262 -16.44 -3.98 26.10
C THR A 262 -16.65 -2.92 25.04
N LEU A 263 -16.37 -3.29 23.78
CA LEU A 263 -16.66 -2.45 22.61
C LEU A 263 -18.15 -2.06 22.54
N ALA A 264 -19.04 -2.96 22.95
CA ALA A 264 -20.48 -2.72 22.99
C ALA A 264 -20.85 -1.54 23.91
N GLY A 265 -20.21 -1.40 25.07
CA GLY A 265 -20.50 -0.26 25.94
C GLY A 265 -19.94 1.08 25.43
N TYR A 266 -18.99 1.05 24.48
CA TYR A 266 -18.59 2.25 23.71
C TYR A 266 -19.51 2.53 22.50
N GLY A 267 -20.61 1.78 22.35
CA GLY A 267 -21.54 1.91 21.22
C GLY A 267 -21.08 1.20 19.94
N ILE A 268 -20.01 0.40 20.00
CA ILE A 268 -19.48 -0.36 18.86
C ILE A 268 -20.06 -1.78 18.92
N GLY A 269 -21.22 -1.97 18.29
CA GLY A 269 -21.95 -3.25 18.30
C GLY A 269 -21.64 -4.19 17.12
N ASN A 270 -21.11 -3.64 16.03
CA ASN A 270 -20.87 -4.34 14.76
C ASN A 270 -19.46 -4.95 14.63
N PHE A 271 -18.57 -4.71 15.61
CA PHE A 271 -17.26 -5.36 15.69
C PHE A 271 -17.23 -6.28 16.92
N LYS A 272 -16.92 -7.57 16.74
CA LYS A 272 -16.93 -8.59 17.80
C LYS A 272 -15.53 -9.07 18.16
N VAL A 273 -15.30 -9.31 19.45
CA VAL A 273 -14.10 -10.01 19.96
C VAL A 273 -14.59 -11.01 20.99
N GLU A 274 -14.67 -12.30 20.62
CA GLU A 274 -15.28 -13.33 21.47
C GLU A 274 -14.76 -14.73 21.16
N GLN A 275 -14.98 -15.66 22.09
CA GLN A 275 -14.79 -17.09 21.85
C GLN A 275 -16.00 -17.63 21.10
N GLY A 276 -15.78 -18.16 19.91
CA GLY A 276 -16.79 -18.80 19.08
C GLY A 276 -17.00 -20.28 19.41
N GLN A 277 -18.19 -20.78 19.09
CA GLN A 277 -18.57 -22.19 19.23
C GLN A 277 -19.38 -22.64 18.00
N GLY A 278 -19.25 -23.91 17.62
CA GLY A 278 -20.09 -24.51 16.57
C GLY A 278 -19.52 -24.33 15.16
N ASP A 279 -20.30 -23.78 14.24
CA ASP A 279 -19.98 -23.72 12.81
C ASP A 279 -19.31 -22.38 12.43
N ALA A 280 -18.09 -22.45 11.88
CA ALA A 280 -17.35 -21.30 11.38
C ALA A 280 -18.12 -20.50 10.31
N ASN A 281 -19.05 -21.12 9.59
CA ASN A 281 -19.88 -20.47 8.56
C ASN A 281 -20.86 -19.43 9.12
N GLY A 282 -21.19 -19.51 10.42
CA GLY A 282 -22.09 -18.57 11.10
C GLY A 282 -21.45 -17.20 11.38
N TYR A 283 -20.12 -17.13 11.35
CA TYR A 283 -19.36 -15.92 11.70
C TYR A 283 -19.21 -14.98 10.49
N LYS A 284 -20.13 -14.01 10.38
CA LYS A 284 -20.20 -13.04 9.27
C LYS A 284 -20.08 -11.57 9.68
N THR A 285 -20.21 -11.29 10.97
CA THR A 285 -20.01 -9.95 11.53
C THR A 285 -18.52 -9.66 11.61
N ASP A 286 -18.12 -8.41 11.34
CA ASP A 286 -16.73 -8.00 11.46
C ASP A 286 -16.21 -8.30 12.87
N GLY A 287 -15.02 -8.89 12.98
CA GLY A 287 -14.48 -9.24 14.28
C GLY A 287 -13.40 -10.32 14.29
N ASN A 288 -12.89 -10.57 15.50
CA ASN A 288 -11.92 -11.61 15.80
C ASN A 288 -12.57 -12.67 16.69
N TYR A 289 -12.59 -13.91 16.20
CA TYR A 289 -13.25 -15.03 16.85
C TYR A 289 -12.24 -16.12 17.15
N TYR A 290 -12.20 -16.60 18.39
CA TYR A 290 -11.40 -17.78 18.74
C TYR A 290 -12.29 -19.03 18.76
N LEU A 291 -12.04 -20.00 17.91
CA LEU A 291 -12.77 -21.27 17.89
C LEU A 291 -11.80 -22.39 18.30
N ALA A 292 -12.03 -22.98 19.49
CA ALA A 292 -11.23 -24.11 19.96
C ALA A 292 -11.50 -25.39 19.14
N SER A 293 -12.74 -25.54 18.66
CA SER A 293 -13.17 -26.59 17.75
C SER A 293 -14.46 -26.14 17.05
N GLY A 294 -14.83 -26.81 15.96
CA GLY A 294 -16.01 -26.42 15.20
C GLY A 294 -16.14 -27.08 13.84
N GLN A 295 -17.32 -26.92 13.23
CA GLN A 295 -17.59 -27.34 11.86
C GLN A 295 -17.08 -26.29 10.87
N ASN A 296 -16.69 -26.74 9.67
CA ASN A 296 -16.21 -25.88 8.59
C ASN A 296 -14.99 -24.99 8.94
N LEU A 297 -14.21 -25.40 9.95
CA LEU A 297 -12.87 -24.89 10.18
C LEU A 297 -11.91 -25.39 9.08
N PRO A 298 -10.76 -24.74 8.86
CA PRO A 298 -9.80 -25.17 7.83
C PRO A 298 -9.35 -26.63 7.98
N GLU A 299 -9.18 -27.08 9.22
CA GLU A 299 -8.87 -28.44 9.64
C GLU A 299 -9.11 -28.54 11.16
N ASN A 300 -9.12 -29.74 11.71
CA ASN A 300 -9.43 -29.98 13.12
C ASN A 300 -8.45 -29.25 14.07
N GLY A 301 -8.96 -28.76 15.21
CA GLY A 301 -8.20 -28.01 16.22
C GLY A 301 -8.50 -26.51 16.24
N GLU A 302 -7.65 -25.75 16.94
CA GLU A 302 -7.93 -24.38 17.37
C GLU A 302 -7.54 -23.33 16.30
N TRP A 303 -8.42 -22.35 16.06
CA TRP A 303 -8.23 -21.29 15.07
C TRP A 303 -8.71 -19.92 15.55
N HIS A 304 -7.96 -18.88 15.17
CA HIS A 304 -8.41 -17.50 15.22
C HIS A 304 -8.98 -17.11 13.85
N ILE A 305 -10.27 -16.82 13.78
CA ILE A 305 -10.96 -16.36 12.57
C ILE A 305 -11.15 -14.85 12.65
N GLU A 306 -10.49 -14.13 11.76
CA GLU A 306 -10.79 -12.75 11.45
C GLU A 306 -11.85 -12.71 10.35
N VAL A 307 -12.94 -11.98 10.60
CA VAL A 307 -14.03 -11.78 9.64
C VAL A 307 -13.98 -10.33 9.16
N VAL A 308 -13.99 -10.16 7.83
CA VAL A 308 -14.02 -8.87 7.16
C VAL A 308 -15.21 -8.84 6.20
N SER A 309 -16.23 -8.07 6.56
CA SER A 309 -17.46 -7.90 5.79
C SER A 309 -17.85 -6.42 5.59
N GLY A 310 -17.34 -5.50 6.40
CA GLY A 310 -17.74 -4.08 6.35
C GLY A 310 -19.24 -3.89 6.61
N GLY A 311 -19.84 -4.80 7.39
CA GLY A 311 -21.28 -4.88 7.64
C GLY A 311 -22.12 -5.53 6.53
N ALA A 312 -21.53 -5.97 5.42
CA ALA A 312 -22.25 -6.66 4.35
C ALA A 312 -22.56 -8.13 4.72
N THR A 313 -23.74 -8.63 4.35
CA THR A 313 -24.14 -10.02 4.69
C THR A 313 -23.77 -11.05 3.61
N ASN A 314 -23.45 -10.59 2.39
CA ASN A 314 -23.20 -11.41 1.21
C ASN A 314 -21.77 -11.28 0.64
N ALA A 315 -20.95 -10.39 1.20
CA ALA A 315 -19.56 -10.18 0.80
C ALA A 315 -18.68 -10.26 2.04
N VAL A 316 -18.42 -11.50 2.50
CA VAL A 316 -17.70 -11.76 3.74
C VAL A 316 -16.41 -12.49 3.41
N ARG A 317 -15.29 -12.04 3.97
CA ARG A 317 -14.02 -12.75 3.94
C ARG A 317 -13.70 -13.26 5.33
N GLN A 318 -13.18 -14.49 5.38
CA GLN A 318 -12.58 -15.03 6.59
C GLN A 318 -11.09 -15.27 6.37
N ILE A 319 -10.31 -14.95 7.40
CA ILE A 319 -8.88 -15.26 7.49
C ILE A 319 -8.69 -16.04 8.79
N ALA A 320 -8.36 -17.31 8.66
CA ALA A 320 -8.11 -18.19 9.78
C ALA A 320 -6.60 -18.31 10.01
N ARG A 321 -6.16 -18.01 11.22
CA ARG A 321 -4.79 -18.24 11.70
C ARG A 321 -4.82 -19.37 12.70
N LYS A 322 -3.99 -20.40 12.51
CA LYS A 322 -3.98 -21.55 13.41
C LYS A 322 -3.49 -21.08 14.78
N ALA A 323 -4.14 -21.52 15.86
CA ALA A 323 -3.63 -21.20 17.19
C ALA A 323 -2.32 -21.97 17.40
N ASN A 324 -1.27 -21.27 17.86
CA ASN A 324 0.05 -21.84 18.14
C ASN A 324 0.79 -22.46 16.93
N ASP A 325 0.45 -22.06 15.70
CA ASP A 325 1.09 -22.52 14.46
C ASP A 325 1.07 -21.36 13.42
N ASN A 326 1.90 -21.44 12.39
CA ASN A 326 2.09 -20.41 11.38
C ASN A 326 1.13 -20.55 10.18
N LYS A 327 0.25 -21.56 10.17
CA LYS A 327 -0.71 -21.74 9.08
C LYS A 327 -1.74 -20.61 9.02
N ILE A 328 -1.89 -20.03 7.83
CA ILE A 328 -2.93 -19.04 7.53
C ILE A 328 -3.75 -19.55 6.36
N LYS A 329 -5.08 -19.59 6.54
CA LYS A 329 -6.03 -19.91 5.47
C LYS A 329 -6.98 -18.75 5.26
N THR A 330 -7.46 -18.57 4.03
CA THR A 330 -8.52 -17.61 3.70
C THR A 330 -9.63 -18.29 2.92
N ARG A 331 -10.85 -17.78 3.10
CA ARG A 331 -12.01 -18.12 2.27
C ARG A 331 -12.92 -16.91 2.18
N PHE A 332 -13.93 -16.99 1.31
CA PHE A 332 -14.95 -15.96 1.18
C PHE A 332 -16.35 -16.56 1.06
N PHE A 333 -17.35 -15.77 1.42
CA PHE A 333 -18.77 -16.04 1.22
C PHE A 333 -19.31 -15.07 0.18
N ASN A 334 -20.02 -15.59 -0.81
CA ASN A 334 -20.53 -14.81 -1.96
C ASN A 334 -22.05 -14.54 -1.88
N GLY A 335 -22.66 -14.72 -0.71
CA GLY A 335 -24.11 -14.59 -0.52
C GLY A 335 -24.87 -15.92 -0.53
N SER A 336 -24.29 -16.97 -1.12
CA SER A 336 -24.92 -18.29 -1.17
C SER A 336 -24.05 -19.36 -0.51
N ASN A 337 -22.78 -19.48 -0.90
CA ASN A 337 -21.89 -20.54 -0.44
C ASN A 337 -20.58 -19.97 0.09
N TRP A 338 -19.97 -20.68 1.04
CA TRP A 338 -18.58 -20.46 1.41
C TRP A 338 -17.67 -21.14 0.39
N SER A 339 -16.62 -20.45 -0.04
CA SER A 339 -15.53 -21.09 -0.75
C SER A 339 -14.79 -22.04 0.19
N GLU A 340 -14.10 -23.02 -0.38
CA GLU A 340 -13.14 -23.81 0.39
C GLU A 340 -12.04 -22.91 0.98
N TRP A 341 -11.46 -23.38 2.08
CA TRP A 341 -10.30 -22.76 2.69
C TRP A 341 -9.06 -22.95 1.81
N LYS A 342 -8.37 -21.86 1.49
CA LYS A 342 -7.12 -21.85 0.73
C LYS A 342 -6.00 -21.28 1.57
N ASP A 343 -4.80 -21.81 1.44
CA ASP A 343 -3.64 -21.27 2.14
C ASP A 343 -3.34 -19.84 1.64
N ALA A 344 -3.02 -18.94 2.57
CA ALA A 344 -2.79 -17.53 2.30
C ALA A 344 -1.39 -17.13 2.79
N GLY A 345 -0.45 -16.99 1.86
CA GLY A 345 0.91 -16.54 2.13
C GLY A 345 1.88 -17.67 2.47
N GLY A 346 2.70 -18.06 1.48
CA GLY A 346 3.92 -18.81 1.72
C GLY A 346 5.10 -17.99 1.19
N ASP A 347 6.19 -17.93 1.96
CA ASP A 347 7.46 -17.21 1.66
C ASP A 347 8.23 -17.79 0.45
N GLY A 348 7.52 -18.25 -0.58
CA GLY A 348 8.07 -18.97 -1.72
C GLY A 348 8.43 -18.08 -2.89
N VAL A 349 9.51 -18.45 -3.59
CA VAL A 349 9.85 -18.01 -4.95
C VAL A 349 8.59 -18.07 -5.84
N PRO A 350 8.17 -16.96 -6.49
CA PRO A 350 7.00 -16.94 -7.37
C PRO A 350 7.12 -17.95 -8.52
N ILE A 351 5.99 -18.53 -8.95
CA ILE A 351 5.93 -19.32 -10.19
C ILE A 351 6.43 -18.46 -11.36
N GLY A 352 7.21 -19.05 -12.27
CA GLY A 352 7.85 -18.38 -13.39
C GLY A 352 9.17 -17.66 -13.07
N ALA A 353 9.54 -17.50 -11.80
CA ALA A 353 10.83 -16.91 -11.45
C ALA A 353 12.00 -17.84 -11.80
N VAL A 354 13.06 -17.25 -12.36
CA VAL A 354 14.32 -17.96 -12.66
C VAL A 354 15.24 -17.87 -11.45
N VAL A 355 15.72 -19.02 -10.98
CA VAL A 355 16.64 -19.15 -9.85
C VAL A 355 17.86 -19.96 -10.29
N SER A 356 19.04 -19.61 -9.77
CA SER A 356 20.26 -20.40 -9.99
C SER A 356 20.46 -21.40 -8.87
N PHE A 357 20.84 -22.62 -9.23
CA PHE A 357 21.24 -23.69 -8.31
C PHE A 357 22.67 -24.13 -8.62
N PRO A 358 23.47 -24.58 -7.64
CA PRO A 358 24.74 -25.24 -7.91
C PRO A 358 24.56 -26.43 -8.86
N ARG A 359 25.50 -26.65 -9.77
CA ARG A 359 25.42 -27.71 -10.81
C ARG A 359 25.25 -29.14 -10.26
N ALA A 360 25.64 -29.37 -9.01
CA ALA A 360 25.42 -30.64 -8.32
C ALA A 360 23.92 -30.96 -8.07
N VAL A 361 23.05 -29.94 -8.06
CA VAL A 361 21.61 -30.11 -7.90
C VAL A 361 20.97 -30.39 -9.25
N THR A 362 20.64 -31.65 -9.50
CA THR A 362 20.19 -32.11 -10.82
C THR A 362 18.69 -31.99 -11.05
N ASN A 363 17.86 -31.99 -9.99
CA ASN A 363 16.40 -31.91 -10.06
C ASN A 363 15.82 -31.21 -8.80
N PRO A 364 15.90 -29.88 -8.70
CA PRO A 364 15.29 -29.15 -7.60
C PRO A 364 13.75 -29.26 -7.65
N VAL A 365 13.15 -29.71 -6.56
CA VAL A 365 11.69 -29.94 -6.46
C VAL A 365 10.92 -28.65 -6.72
N GLY A 366 9.93 -28.71 -7.61
CA GLY A 366 9.11 -27.55 -7.96
C GLY A 366 9.67 -26.69 -9.09
N PHE A 367 10.76 -27.10 -9.72
CA PHE A 367 11.40 -26.34 -10.80
C PHE A 367 11.60 -27.16 -12.08
N LEU A 368 11.63 -26.48 -13.22
CA LEU A 368 12.01 -27.03 -14.53
C LEU A 368 13.29 -26.36 -15.03
N ARG A 369 14.11 -27.08 -15.80
CA ARG A 369 15.41 -26.56 -16.27
C ARG A 369 15.19 -25.47 -17.31
N ALA A 370 15.91 -24.35 -17.20
CA ALA A 370 15.83 -23.26 -18.17
C ALA A 370 16.73 -23.55 -19.39
N ASP A 371 16.37 -24.54 -20.19
CA ASP A 371 17.15 -25.04 -21.34
C ASP A 371 16.43 -24.89 -22.69
N GLY A 372 15.41 -24.05 -22.77
CA GLY A 372 14.66 -23.84 -24.01
C GLY A 372 13.65 -24.94 -24.35
N SER A 373 13.58 -26.00 -23.53
CA SER A 373 12.63 -27.10 -23.73
C SER A 373 11.17 -26.67 -23.55
N THR A 374 10.26 -27.47 -24.08
CA THR A 374 8.82 -27.26 -23.94
C THR A 374 8.25 -28.03 -22.76
N PHE A 375 7.24 -27.48 -22.08
CA PHE A 375 6.52 -28.16 -21.00
C PHE A 375 5.03 -28.34 -21.32
N SER A 376 4.39 -29.28 -20.63
CA SER A 376 2.95 -29.53 -20.77
C SER A 376 2.13 -28.44 -20.07
N GLN A 377 1.32 -27.71 -20.85
CA GLN A 377 0.36 -26.73 -20.31
C GLN A 377 -0.65 -27.38 -19.36
N GLN A 378 -1.06 -28.62 -19.63
CA GLN A 378 -2.00 -29.34 -18.75
C GLN A 378 -1.38 -29.62 -17.37
N THR A 379 -0.06 -29.87 -17.34
CA THR A 379 0.67 -30.18 -16.11
C THR A 379 1.08 -28.91 -15.35
N PHE A 380 1.42 -27.83 -16.06
CA PHE A 380 1.86 -26.55 -15.45
C PHE A 380 1.07 -25.34 -16.01
N PRO A 381 -0.24 -25.25 -15.78
CA PRO A 381 -1.08 -24.19 -16.35
C PRO A 381 -0.76 -22.79 -15.80
N ASP A 382 -0.33 -22.69 -14.55
CA ASP A 382 0.11 -21.42 -13.95
C ASP A 382 1.42 -20.92 -14.54
N LEU A 383 2.36 -21.84 -14.84
CA LEU A 383 3.61 -21.49 -15.50
C LEU A 383 3.37 -20.99 -16.92
N TYR A 384 2.49 -21.65 -17.69
CA TYR A 384 2.10 -21.23 -19.05
C TYR A 384 1.60 -19.79 -19.09
N ARG A 385 0.66 -19.45 -18.20
CA ARG A 385 0.16 -18.07 -18.08
C ARG A 385 1.25 -17.09 -17.69
N THR A 386 2.12 -17.49 -16.76
CA THR A 386 3.20 -16.61 -16.27
C THR A 386 4.25 -16.33 -17.35
N LEU A 387 4.52 -17.29 -18.23
CA LEU A 387 5.43 -17.14 -19.36
C LEU A 387 4.78 -16.45 -20.59
N GLY A 388 3.62 -15.80 -20.42
CA GLY A 388 2.96 -15.06 -21.49
C GLY A 388 2.27 -15.96 -22.52
N ASP A 389 1.55 -16.97 -22.03
CA ASP A 389 0.87 -17.97 -22.85
C ASP A 389 1.82 -18.74 -23.79
N SER A 390 3.02 -19.04 -23.27
CA SER A 390 4.05 -19.81 -23.96
C SER A 390 4.33 -21.12 -23.21
N ASN A 391 4.44 -22.22 -23.96
CA ASN A 391 4.84 -23.52 -23.45
C ASN A 391 6.36 -23.76 -23.57
N GLN A 392 7.13 -22.74 -23.92
CA GLN A 392 8.58 -22.81 -24.06
C GLN A 392 9.27 -22.18 -22.84
N LEU A 393 10.19 -22.91 -22.22
CA LEU A 393 11.03 -22.39 -21.15
C LEU A 393 12.09 -21.43 -21.71
N PRO A 394 12.57 -20.45 -20.93
CA PRO A 394 13.74 -19.66 -21.29
C PRO A 394 14.96 -20.56 -21.56
N ASP A 395 15.72 -20.30 -22.61
CA ASP A 395 17.01 -20.96 -22.85
C ASP A 395 18.15 -20.14 -22.24
N LEU A 396 18.69 -20.64 -21.12
CA LEU A 396 19.82 -20.04 -20.41
C LEU A 396 21.06 -20.95 -20.46
N THR A 397 21.19 -21.79 -21.49
CA THR A 397 22.33 -22.73 -21.69
C THR A 397 23.51 -22.11 -22.44
N ARG A 398 23.46 -20.81 -22.73
CA ARG A 398 24.50 -20.07 -23.43
C ARG A 398 25.88 -20.19 -22.76
N SER A 399 26.92 -20.28 -23.59
CA SER A 399 28.32 -20.37 -23.19
C SER A 399 29.13 -19.24 -23.83
N ASP A 400 30.07 -18.67 -23.07
CA ASP A 400 31.02 -17.66 -23.55
C ASP A 400 32.40 -18.25 -23.90
N VAL A 401 32.55 -19.58 -23.85
CA VAL A 401 33.79 -20.30 -24.18
C VAL A 401 34.16 -20.09 -25.65
N GLY A 402 35.43 -19.75 -25.90
CA GLY A 402 35.94 -19.47 -27.24
C GLY A 402 35.97 -17.98 -27.61
N MET A 403 35.37 -17.10 -26.80
CA MET A 403 35.52 -15.65 -26.96
C MET A 403 36.98 -15.23 -26.77
N THR A 404 37.46 -14.28 -27.58
CA THR A 404 38.82 -13.73 -27.44
C THR A 404 38.80 -12.28 -26.97
N ALA A 405 39.78 -11.90 -26.17
CA ALA A 405 39.96 -10.53 -25.68
C ALA A 405 41.44 -10.23 -25.44
N TYR A 406 41.81 -8.95 -25.51
CA TYR A 406 43.17 -8.48 -25.22
C TYR A 406 43.34 -8.12 -23.74
N PHE A 407 44.45 -8.55 -23.16
CA PHE A 407 44.83 -8.25 -21.78
C PHE A 407 46.13 -7.44 -21.77
N ALA A 408 46.15 -6.37 -20.97
CA ALA A 408 47.33 -5.51 -20.77
C ALA A 408 48.27 -6.00 -19.64
N VAL A 409 47.99 -7.18 -19.09
CA VAL A 409 48.72 -7.78 -17.96
C VAL A 409 49.13 -9.21 -18.30
N ASP A 410 50.22 -9.67 -17.70
CA ASP A 410 50.70 -11.04 -17.88
C ASP A 410 49.98 -12.08 -17.02
N ASN A 411 49.42 -11.67 -15.88
CA ASN A 411 48.64 -12.53 -14.99
C ASN A 411 47.22 -12.70 -15.55
N ILE A 412 46.99 -13.81 -16.27
CA ILE A 412 45.71 -14.09 -16.91
C ILE A 412 44.68 -14.57 -15.87
N PRO A 413 43.48 -13.95 -15.79
CA PRO A 413 42.45 -14.35 -14.84
C PRO A 413 41.96 -15.79 -15.04
N SER A 414 41.49 -16.41 -13.95
CA SER A 414 40.90 -17.75 -13.99
C SER A 414 39.73 -17.82 -14.99
N GLY A 415 39.62 -18.94 -15.70
CA GLY A 415 38.67 -19.15 -16.80
C GLY A 415 39.11 -18.57 -18.14
N TRP A 416 40.24 -17.88 -18.21
CA TRP A 416 40.90 -17.45 -19.44
C TRP A 416 42.28 -18.10 -19.56
N ILE A 417 42.75 -18.30 -20.79
CA ILE A 417 44.12 -18.72 -21.09
C ILE A 417 44.72 -17.85 -22.19
N ALA A 418 46.04 -17.75 -22.24
CA ALA A 418 46.72 -17.10 -23.36
C ALA A 418 46.44 -17.87 -24.66
N PHE A 419 46.14 -17.17 -25.74
CA PHE A 419 45.76 -17.80 -27.00
C PHE A 419 46.87 -18.70 -27.55
N ASP A 420 48.14 -18.28 -27.41
CA ASP A 420 49.27 -19.06 -27.88
C ASP A 420 49.60 -20.30 -27.03
N SER A 421 49.05 -20.40 -25.81
CA SER A 421 49.21 -21.59 -24.98
C SER A 421 48.25 -22.71 -25.35
N ILE A 422 47.22 -22.44 -26.18
CA ILE A 422 46.12 -23.35 -26.51
C ILE A 422 46.62 -24.76 -26.83
N ARG A 423 47.61 -24.89 -27.73
CA ARG A 423 48.11 -26.20 -28.18
C ARG A 423 48.68 -27.05 -27.04
N SER A 424 49.25 -26.40 -26.02
CA SER A 424 49.84 -27.07 -24.85
C SER A 424 48.88 -27.23 -23.67
N THR A 425 47.90 -26.34 -23.51
CA THR A 425 47.05 -26.28 -22.31
C THR A 425 45.64 -26.84 -22.53
N VAL A 426 45.12 -26.75 -23.75
CA VAL A 426 43.75 -27.17 -24.08
C VAL A 426 43.76 -28.64 -24.47
N THR A 427 43.23 -29.46 -23.56
CA THR A 427 43.01 -30.89 -23.77
C THR A 427 41.53 -31.21 -23.57
N GLN A 428 41.10 -32.38 -24.05
CA GLN A 428 39.75 -32.88 -23.79
C GLN A 428 39.44 -33.00 -22.29
N GLN A 429 40.46 -33.14 -21.43
CA GLN A 429 40.28 -33.25 -19.98
C GLN A 429 40.22 -31.89 -19.29
N ASN A 430 41.11 -30.96 -19.64
CA ASN A 430 41.27 -29.71 -18.88
C ASN A 430 40.30 -28.61 -19.32
N TYR A 431 39.97 -28.54 -20.62
CA TYR A 431 39.05 -27.56 -21.18
C TYR A 431 38.18 -28.21 -22.28
N PRO A 432 37.28 -29.15 -21.91
CA PRO A 432 36.57 -30.03 -22.84
C PRO A 432 35.76 -29.29 -23.91
N GLU A 433 35.06 -28.23 -23.51
CA GLU A 433 34.21 -27.44 -24.41
C GLU A 433 35.05 -26.65 -25.42
N LEU A 434 36.07 -25.93 -24.95
CA LEU A 434 36.98 -25.19 -25.82
C LEU A 434 37.72 -26.14 -26.77
N TYR A 435 38.19 -27.28 -26.28
CA TYR A 435 38.83 -28.32 -27.08
C TYR A 435 37.91 -28.80 -28.21
N ARG A 436 36.64 -29.09 -27.91
CA ARG A 436 35.65 -29.50 -28.91
C ARG A 436 35.43 -28.42 -29.98
N HIS A 437 35.31 -27.15 -29.59
CA HIS A 437 35.13 -26.05 -30.55
C HIS A 437 36.33 -25.90 -31.48
N LEU A 438 37.54 -25.94 -30.92
CA LEU A 438 38.77 -25.75 -31.68
C LEU A 438 39.10 -26.96 -32.57
N VAL A 439 38.98 -28.18 -32.06
CA VAL A 439 39.18 -29.40 -32.85
C VAL A 439 38.10 -29.54 -33.91
N GLY A 440 36.84 -29.26 -33.59
CA GLY A 440 35.76 -29.27 -34.58
C GLY A 440 36.02 -28.34 -35.75
N LYS A 441 36.64 -27.18 -35.50
CA LYS A 441 36.99 -26.20 -36.53
C LYS A 441 38.26 -26.52 -37.30
N TYR A 442 39.35 -26.84 -36.60
CA TYR A 442 40.69 -26.98 -37.19
C TYR A 442 41.08 -28.44 -37.44
N GLY A 443 40.24 -29.40 -37.09
CA GLY A 443 40.45 -30.84 -37.18
C GLY A 443 41.37 -31.42 -36.10
N SER A 444 42.25 -30.61 -35.51
CA SER A 444 43.13 -30.98 -34.40
C SER A 444 43.58 -29.73 -33.63
N ILE A 445 43.89 -29.88 -32.34
CA ILE A 445 44.36 -28.77 -31.50
C ILE A 445 45.71 -28.23 -32.01
N GLU A 446 46.54 -29.10 -32.60
CA GLU A 446 47.84 -28.72 -33.17
C GLU A 446 47.73 -27.80 -34.39
N ARG A 447 46.56 -27.79 -35.03
CA ARG A 447 46.27 -26.96 -36.21
C ARG A 447 45.68 -25.59 -35.84
N VAL A 448 45.42 -25.30 -34.56
CA VAL A 448 44.96 -23.97 -34.12
C VAL A 448 46.06 -22.96 -34.41
N PRO A 449 45.83 -21.88 -35.18
CA PRO A 449 46.85 -20.88 -35.47
C PRO A 449 47.35 -20.21 -34.18
N LYS A 450 48.61 -19.76 -34.18
CA LYS A 450 49.14 -18.91 -33.10
C LYS A 450 48.88 -17.45 -33.43
N ALA A 451 48.61 -16.65 -32.40
CA ALA A 451 48.44 -15.20 -32.47
C ALA A 451 49.75 -14.44 -32.17
N ALA A 452 50.79 -15.10 -31.66
CA ALA A 452 52.08 -14.50 -31.36
C ALA A 452 52.64 -13.76 -32.59
N ASP A 453 52.96 -12.47 -32.38
CA ASP A 453 53.53 -11.54 -33.37
C ASP A 453 52.68 -11.37 -34.65
N ARG A 454 51.34 -11.37 -34.50
CA ARG A 454 50.41 -11.18 -35.61
C ARG A 454 49.32 -10.16 -35.29
N PHE A 455 48.90 -9.41 -36.32
CA PHE A 455 47.68 -8.61 -36.25
C PHE A 455 46.43 -9.46 -36.47
N LEU A 456 45.36 -9.14 -35.76
CA LEU A 456 44.03 -9.71 -36.02
C LEU A 456 43.24 -8.82 -36.99
N ARG A 457 42.51 -9.46 -37.91
CA ARG A 457 41.55 -8.82 -38.80
C ARG A 457 40.26 -9.63 -38.86
N ASN A 458 39.17 -8.99 -39.26
CA ASN A 458 37.89 -9.67 -39.45
C ASN A 458 37.96 -10.68 -40.61
N ALA A 459 37.24 -11.78 -40.48
CA ALA A 459 36.99 -12.68 -41.61
C ALA A 459 36.02 -12.00 -42.58
N GLY A 460 36.42 -11.92 -43.84
CA GLY A 460 35.72 -11.17 -44.89
C GLY A 460 36.58 -11.06 -46.14
N ASN A 461 35.98 -10.71 -47.28
CA ASN A 461 36.65 -10.67 -48.59
C ASN A 461 37.37 -11.98 -48.95
N GLY A 462 36.72 -13.13 -48.72
CA GLY A 462 37.27 -14.46 -49.03
C GLY A 462 38.18 -15.06 -47.94
N LEU A 463 38.47 -14.33 -46.87
CA LEU A 463 39.25 -14.84 -45.74
C LEU A 463 38.37 -15.59 -44.73
N SER A 464 38.86 -16.74 -44.26
CA SER A 464 38.18 -17.54 -43.24
C SER A 464 38.72 -17.27 -41.82
N VAL A 465 37.87 -17.40 -40.79
CA VAL A 465 38.31 -17.22 -39.39
C VAL A 465 39.38 -18.27 -39.05
N GLY A 466 40.58 -17.80 -38.70
CA GLY A 466 41.74 -18.65 -38.41
C GLY A 466 42.74 -18.77 -39.57
N GLN A 467 42.46 -18.17 -40.73
CA GLN A 467 43.42 -18.04 -41.82
C GLN A 467 44.56 -17.10 -41.44
N ILE A 468 45.80 -17.51 -41.76
CA ILE A 468 47.01 -16.72 -41.55
C ILE A 468 47.39 -16.02 -42.87
N GLN A 469 47.86 -14.78 -42.76
CA GLN A 469 48.50 -14.04 -43.85
C GLN A 469 49.91 -13.63 -43.39
N GLU A 470 50.86 -13.67 -44.30
CA GLU A 470 52.19 -13.09 -44.09
C GLU A 470 52.14 -11.57 -44.31
N ASP A 471 53.15 -10.85 -43.83
CA ASP A 471 53.24 -9.42 -44.10
C ASP A 471 53.45 -9.20 -45.61
N GLU A 472 52.72 -8.23 -46.15
CA GLU A 472 52.82 -7.89 -47.56
C GLU A 472 52.80 -6.37 -47.69
N LEU A 473 53.79 -5.85 -48.40
CA LEU A 473 53.75 -4.50 -48.92
C LEU A 473 53.20 -4.56 -50.35
N LYS A 474 52.22 -3.71 -50.66
CA LYS A 474 51.74 -3.60 -52.04
C LYS A 474 52.94 -3.28 -52.96
N ARG A 475 53.03 -4.02 -54.06
CA ARG A 475 54.01 -3.76 -55.12
C ARG A 475 53.94 -2.30 -55.53
N HIS A 476 55.09 -1.65 -55.54
CA HIS A 476 55.23 -0.26 -55.93
C HIS A 476 56.55 -0.08 -56.69
N VAL A 477 56.62 0.93 -57.55
CA VAL A 477 57.81 1.25 -58.34
C VAL A 477 58.25 2.68 -58.03
N HIS A 478 59.56 2.90 -58.03
CA HIS A 478 60.17 4.23 -57.88
C HIS A 478 60.83 4.62 -59.19
N ARG A 479 60.60 5.85 -59.67
CA ARG A 479 61.25 6.34 -60.89
C ARG A 479 62.62 6.93 -60.52
N VAL A 480 63.69 6.32 -61.03
CA VAL A 480 65.05 6.86 -60.91
C VAL A 480 65.34 7.71 -62.17
N PRO A 481 65.84 8.95 -62.06
CA PRO A 481 66.08 9.82 -63.21
C PRO A 481 67.39 9.43 -63.93
N ILE A 482 67.34 8.38 -64.74
CA ILE A 482 68.38 8.08 -65.73
C ILE A 482 67.97 8.79 -67.03
N ASP A 483 68.72 9.80 -67.44
CA ASP A 483 68.37 10.59 -68.63
C ASP A 483 68.74 9.79 -69.90
N TYR A 484 67.73 9.49 -70.71
CA TYR A 484 67.80 8.53 -71.83
C TYR A 484 68.22 9.22 -73.15
N ASP A 485 69.12 10.20 -73.09
CA ASP A 485 69.39 11.09 -74.24
C ASP A 485 70.90 11.29 -74.54
N SER A 486 71.74 10.30 -74.21
CA SER A 486 73.16 10.32 -74.61
C SER A 486 73.44 9.82 -76.04
N TRP A 487 72.41 9.61 -76.87
CA TRP A 487 72.56 9.19 -78.27
C TRP A 487 72.39 10.30 -79.34
N PHE A 488 72.23 11.57 -78.95
CA PHE A 488 72.25 12.70 -79.88
C PHE A 488 73.12 13.86 -79.38
N ASN A 489 74.26 14.09 -80.05
CA ASN A 489 75.04 15.34 -80.12
C ASN A 489 75.49 16.00 -78.79
N HIS A 490 76.80 16.02 -78.53
CA HIS A 490 77.49 16.47 -77.29
C HIS A 490 77.36 17.97 -76.92
N SER A 491 76.35 18.71 -77.36
CA SER A 491 76.26 20.16 -77.15
C SER A 491 74.94 20.69 -76.59
N SER A 492 74.04 19.85 -76.06
CA SER A 492 72.81 20.35 -75.42
C SER A 492 72.27 19.56 -74.23
N GLN A 493 73.10 18.86 -73.44
CA GLN A 493 72.66 18.30 -72.15
C GLN A 493 73.68 18.53 -71.05
N GLY A 494 73.91 19.81 -70.78
CA GLY A 494 74.38 20.26 -69.49
C GLY A 494 73.19 20.80 -68.69
N ARG A 495 73.00 20.21 -67.50
CA ARG A 495 72.25 20.77 -66.36
C ARG A 495 70.74 20.75 -66.47
N ASN A 496 70.08 19.83 -65.74
CA ASN A 496 68.92 20.12 -64.88
C ASN A 496 68.45 18.90 -64.04
N ASN A 497 69.31 18.39 -63.17
CA ASN A 497 68.88 17.83 -61.89
C ASN A 497 69.93 18.19 -60.83
N SER A 498 69.55 18.98 -59.82
CA SER A 498 70.47 19.46 -58.77
C SER A 498 70.84 18.40 -57.73
N TYR A 499 70.31 17.17 -57.84
CA TYR A 499 70.55 16.07 -56.90
C TYR A 499 71.22 14.83 -57.51
N PHE A 500 71.59 14.82 -58.80
CA PHE A 500 72.13 13.64 -59.45
C PHE A 500 73.34 13.96 -60.35
N ASP A 501 74.50 13.39 -59.99
CA ASP A 501 75.74 13.48 -60.75
C ASP A 501 75.92 12.24 -61.64
N TYR A 502 75.65 12.40 -62.93
CA TYR A 502 75.76 11.35 -63.94
C TYR A 502 77.19 10.83 -64.17
N THR A 503 78.21 11.52 -63.65
CA THR A 503 79.62 11.10 -63.79
C THR A 503 80.11 10.16 -62.68
N THR A 504 79.32 9.99 -61.62
CA THR A 504 79.61 9.09 -60.49
C THR A 504 78.73 7.84 -60.43
N PHE A 505 77.78 7.69 -61.36
CA PHE A 505 76.96 6.49 -61.51
C PHE A 505 77.78 5.36 -62.18
N ALA A 506 78.89 4.97 -61.54
CA ALA A 506 79.43 3.64 -61.72
C ALA A 506 78.29 2.66 -61.38
N GLN A 507 78.14 1.58 -62.15
CA GLN A 507 77.24 0.47 -61.82
C GLN A 507 77.54 0.04 -60.38
N SER A 508 76.82 0.61 -59.41
CA SER A 508 77.01 0.29 -58.01
C SER A 508 76.73 -1.20 -57.90
N SER A 509 77.67 -1.96 -57.33
CA SER A 509 77.51 -3.40 -57.12
C SER A 509 76.25 -3.73 -56.32
N ASP A 510 75.64 -2.73 -55.68
CA ASP A 510 74.49 -2.84 -54.79
C ASP A 510 73.15 -2.50 -55.49
N LEU A 511 73.13 -2.35 -56.81
CA LEU A 511 71.90 -2.11 -57.60
C LEU A 511 71.76 -3.18 -58.69
N TRP A 512 70.53 -3.66 -58.93
CA TRP A 512 70.20 -4.55 -60.05
C TRP A 512 69.46 -3.76 -61.13
N SER A 513 70.01 -3.73 -62.34
CA SER A 513 69.34 -3.28 -63.56
C SER A 513 69.28 -4.43 -64.56
N THR A 514 68.12 -4.71 -65.15
CA THR A 514 67.94 -5.68 -66.24
C THR A 514 68.67 -5.17 -67.48
N LEU A 515 69.87 -5.69 -67.76
CA LEU A 515 70.71 -5.33 -68.93
C LEU A 515 70.60 -6.37 -70.06
N GLY A 516 69.41 -6.95 -70.26
CA GLY A 516 69.12 -7.81 -71.40
C GLY A 516 68.18 -7.10 -72.36
N TYR A 517 68.66 -6.78 -73.57
CA TYR A 517 67.86 -6.24 -74.67
C TYR A 517 66.67 -7.19 -74.93
N ASP A 518 65.48 -6.81 -74.47
CA ASP A 518 64.25 -7.24 -75.12
C ASP A 518 63.64 -6.04 -75.85
N ASN A 519 62.91 -6.31 -76.92
CA ASN A 519 62.37 -5.27 -77.82
C ASN A 519 61.13 -4.57 -77.22
N ALA A 520 61.03 -4.43 -75.91
CA ALA A 520 60.00 -3.66 -75.23
C ALA A 520 60.59 -2.37 -74.65
N ASP A 521 60.37 -1.24 -75.32
CA ASP A 521 60.79 0.10 -74.87
C ASP A 521 60.06 0.61 -73.60
N GLY A 522 59.57 -0.30 -72.72
CA GLY A 522 58.71 0.01 -71.58
C GLY A 522 59.34 -0.21 -70.20
N ASP A 523 60.44 -0.96 -70.07
CA ASP A 523 61.06 -1.31 -68.79
C ASP A 523 62.59 -1.07 -68.74
N ASN A 524 63.16 -0.50 -69.80
CA ASN A 524 64.52 0.02 -69.80
C ASN A 524 64.58 1.31 -68.97
N GLY A 525 65.27 1.26 -67.81
CA GLY A 525 65.48 2.41 -66.92
C GLY A 525 64.99 2.22 -65.48
N PHE A 526 64.47 1.05 -65.11
CA PHE A 526 64.14 0.72 -63.72
C PHE A 526 65.35 0.08 -63.01
N VAL A 527 65.64 0.55 -61.80
CA VAL A 527 66.74 0.05 -60.96
C VAL A 527 66.20 -0.32 -59.59
N SER A 528 66.43 -1.56 -59.16
CA SER A 528 66.07 -2.02 -57.81
C SER A 528 67.32 -2.07 -56.93
N PRO A 529 67.27 -1.61 -55.67
CA PRO A 529 68.36 -1.87 -54.73
C PRO A 529 68.52 -3.38 -54.51
N LYS A 530 69.76 -3.86 -54.46
CA LYS A 530 70.05 -5.18 -53.91
C LYS A 530 69.82 -5.14 -52.40
N ASP A 531 69.58 -6.31 -51.82
CA ASP A 531 69.35 -6.50 -50.38
C ASP A 531 70.53 -5.99 -49.52
N THR A 532 71.71 -5.83 -50.14
CA THR A 532 72.94 -5.29 -49.53
C THR A 532 73.09 -3.78 -49.65
N SER A 533 72.16 -3.08 -50.31
CA SER A 533 72.24 -1.65 -50.57
C SER A 533 71.89 -0.80 -49.35
N GLN A 534 72.65 0.27 -49.11
CA GLN A 534 72.29 1.29 -48.12
C GLN A 534 70.98 2.03 -48.43
N MET A 535 70.44 1.89 -49.65
CA MET A 535 69.13 2.43 -50.05
C MET A 535 67.95 1.48 -49.74
N ALA A 536 68.21 0.26 -49.28
CA ALA A 536 67.20 -0.59 -48.68
C ALA A 536 66.94 -0.13 -47.22
N THR A 537 66.15 0.94 -47.05
CA THR A 537 65.77 1.40 -45.71
C THR A 537 64.50 0.68 -45.24
N GLY A 538 64.63 -0.17 -44.23
CA GLY A 538 63.57 -0.95 -43.60
C GLY A 538 64.13 -1.81 -42.47
N GLY A 539 63.28 -2.28 -41.56
CA GLY A 539 63.63 -3.31 -40.58
C GLY A 539 63.18 -4.69 -41.05
N ASP A 540 63.33 -5.70 -40.20
CA ASP A 540 63.01 -7.10 -40.53
C ASP A 540 61.51 -7.38 -40.81
N GLU A 541 60.59 -6.45 -40.51
CA GLU A 541 59.14 -6.65 -40.60
C GLU A 541 58.39 -5.41 -41.13
N THR A 542 57.43 -5.62 -42.05
CA THR A 542 56.53 -4.56 -42.52
C THR A 542 55.29 -4.45 -41.63
N ARG A 543 55.26 -3.46 -40.71
CA ARG A 543 54.08 -3.22 -39.85
C ARG A 543 53.78 -1.75 -39.55
N PRO A 544 52.50 -1.38 -39.30
CA PRO A 544 52.14 -0.08 -38.73
C PRO A 544 52.51 0.01 -37.24
N LYS A 545 52.42 1.20 -36.65
CA LYS A 545 52.58 1.39 -35.18
C LYS A 545 51.53 0.56 -34.43
N SER A 546 51.97 -0.18 -33.41
CA SER A 546 51.11 -1.08 -32.63
C SER A 546 51.43 -1.06 -31.14
N LEU A 547 50.47 -1.49 -30.33
CA LEU A 547 50.63 -1.76 -28.90
C LEU A 547 50.62 -3.29 -28.70
N ILE A 548 51.58 -3.81 -27.94
CA ILE A 548 51.68 -5.24 -27.67
C ILE A 548 50.82 -5.60 -26.46
N LEU A 549 49.81 -6.45 -26.68
CA LEU A 549 48.89 -6.96 -25.65
C LEU A 549 48.80 -8.49 -25.77
N LYS A 550 48.44 -9.16 -24.68
CA LYS A 550 48.29 -10.61 -24.66
C LYS A 550 46.87 -10.99 -25.09
N LEU A 551 46.74 -11.62 -26.25
CA LEU A 551 45.47 -12.19 -26.68
C LEU A 551 45.15 -13.41 -25.82
N CYS A 552 43.96 -13.43 -25.22
CA CYS A 552 43.48 -14.54 -24.42
C CYS A 552 42.15 -15.06 -24.99
N ILE A 553 41.85 -16.33 -24.70
CA ILE A 553 40.60 -16.99 -25.04
C ILE A 553 39.90 -17.49 -23.77
N LYS A 554 38.58 -17.32 -23.71
CA LYS A 554 37.76 -17.84 -22.62
C LYS A 554 37.73 -19.36 -22.71
N ALA A 555 38.18 -20.04 -21.66
CA ALA A 555 38.37 -21.48 -21.63
C ALA A 555 37.36 -22.23 -20.73
N ILE A 556 36.76 -21.53 -19.76
CA ILE A 556 35.73 -22.05 -18.85
C ILE A 556 34.52 -21.12 -18.94
N ASN A 557 33.31 -21.66 -18.99
CA ASN A 557 32.10 -20.86 -19.10
C ASN A 557 31.89 -20.06 -17.80
N SER A 558 31.46 -18.80 -17.91
CA SER A 558 31.16 -17.96 -16.74
C SER A 558 30.06 -18.52 -15.81
N PHE A 559 29.28 -19.49 -16.28
CA PHE A 559 28.21 -20.15 -15.51
C PHE A 559 28.47 -21.64 -15.21
N ASP A 560 29.70 -22.14 -15.35
CA ASP A 560 29.96 -23.59 -15.26
C ASP A 560 29.57 -24.22 -13.90
N ASP A 561 29.55 -23.45 -12.81
CA ASP A 561 29.23 -23.92 -11.46
C ASP A 561 27.73 -23.90 -11.12
N VAL A 562 26.89 -23.28 -11.97
CA VAL A 562 25.46 -23.09 -11.71
C VAL A 562 24.60 -23.53 -12.88
N GLN A 563 23.37 -23.92 -12.56
CA GLN A 563 22.32 -24.19 -13.52
C GLN A 563 21.11 -23.32 -13.20
N PHE A 564 20.44 -22.84 -14.26
CA PHE A 564 19.26 -22.01 -14.12
C PHE A 564 18.00 -22.85 -14.22
N TRP A 565 17.06 -22.58 -13.32
CA TRP A 565 15.83 -23.32 -13.16
C TRP A 565 14.67 -22.35 -13.00
N VAL A 566 13.52 -22.66 -13.58
CA VAL A 566 12.29 -21.87 -13.50
C VAL A 566 11.34 -22.51 -12.51
N LYS A 567 10.80 -21.72 -11.58
CA LYS A 567 9.79 -22.20 -10.63
C LYS A 567 8.53 -22.61 -11.38
N ALA A 568 8.26 -23.91 -11.45
CA ALA A 568 7.12 -24.44 -12.20
C ALA A 568 5.86 -24.56 -11.35
N PHE A 569 6.02 -24.80 -10.04
CA PHE A 569 4.93 -24.89 -9.08
C PHE A 569 5.44 -24.63 -7.65
N GLY A 570 4.59 -24.09 -6.78
CA GLY A 570 4.89 -23.86 -5.36
C GLY A 570 5.33 -25.14 -4.64
N VAL A 571 6.06 -25.03 -3.51
CA VAL A 571 6.31 -26.19 -2.67
C VAL A 571 4.96 -26.78 -2.29
N VAL A 572 4.68 -27.97 -2.80
CA VAL A 572 3.60 -28.80 -2.30
C VAL A 572 4.18 -29.46 -1.05
N GLU A 573 4.04 -28.82 0.11
CA GLU A 573 4.01 -29.54 1.40
C GLU A 573 2.70 -30.34 1.49
N ASN A 574 2.51 -31.24 0.53
CA ASN A 574 1.58 -32.36 0.59
C ASN A 574 1.68 -33.21 -0.67
N VAL A 575 2.84 -33.86 -0.86
CA VAL A 575 2.97 -34.92 -1.89
C VAL A 575 2.04 -36.11 -1.56
N GLY A 576 1.38 -36.11 -0.38
CA GLY A 576 0.48 -37.17 0.05
C GLY A 576 -1.03 -36.94 -0.11
N ALA A 577 -1.53 -35.74 -0.47
CA ALA A 577 -2.99 -35.49 -0.42
C ALA A 577 -3.67 -35.49 -1.81
N LEU A 578 -3.11 -34.78 -2.79
CA LEU A 578 -3.67 -34.75 -4.14
C LEU A 578 -3.44 -36.09 -4.86
N ASP A 579 -2.28 -36.72 -4.63
CA ASP A 579 -1.95 -38.02 -5.20
C ASP A 579 -2.60 -39.16 -4.40
N ALA A 580 -2.85 -39.10 -3.08
CA ALA A 580 -3.58 -40.18 -2.42
C ALA A 580 -5.06 -40.25 -2.83
N GLY A 581 -5.71 -39.13 -3.15
CA GLY A 581 -7.08 -39.14 -3.67
C GLY A 581 -7.17 -39.76 -5.06
N THR A 582 -6.31 -39.31 -5.98
CA THR A 582 -6.25 -39.84 -7.35
C THR A 582 -5.63 -41.24 -7.41
N LEU A 583 -4.62 -41.55 -6.61
CA LEU A 583 -4.05 -42.89 -6.45
C LEU A 583 -5.03 -43.83 -5.75
N ALA A 584 -5.82 -43.39 -4.76
CA ALA A 584 -6.87 -44.22 -4.17
C ALA A 584 -7.97 -44.49 -5.20
N GLN A 585 -8.38 -43.49 -6.00
CA GLN A 585 -9.34 -43.69 -7.09
C GLN A 585 -8.77 -44.59 -8.19
N ASN A 586 -7.51 -44.41 -8.58
CA ASN A 586 -6.84 -45.24 -9.57
C ASN A 586 -6.55 -46.64 -9.05
N MET A 587 -6.22 -46.81 -7.77
CA MET A 587 -6.08 -48.12 -7.11
C MET A 587 -7.44 -48.79 -6.97
N GLN A 588 -8.51 -48.06 -6.68
CA GLN A 588 -9.87 -48.61 -6.68
C GLN A 588 -10.33 -49.00 -8.09
N ALA A 589 -10.06 -48.16 -9.10
CA ALA A 589 -10.37 -48.46 -10.50
C ALA A 589 -9.50 -49.61 -11.06
N LEU A 590 -8.23 -49.67 -10.69
CA LEU A 590 -7.32 -50.76 -11.04
C LEU A 590 -7.71 -52.03 -10.29
N SER A 591 -8.05 -51.97 -9.01
CA SER A 591 -8.57 -53.13 -8.25
C SER A 591 -9.85 -53.64 -8.90
N ALA A 592 -10.81 -52.77 -9.24
CA ALA A 592 -12.03 -53.16 -9.91
C ALA A 592 -11.76 -53.79 -11.30
N ARG A 593 -10.82 -53.23 -12.08
CA ARG A 593 -10.43 -53.78 -13.38
C ARG A 593 -9.69 -55.10 -13.25
N VAL A 594 -8.79 -55.25 -12.26
CA VAL A 594 -8.05 -56.48 -11.98
C VAL A 594 -9.01 -57.55 -11.46
N ASP A 595 -9.96 -57.22 -10.59
CA ASP A 595 -10.99 -58.16 -10.14
C ASP A 595 -11.86 -58.62 -11.29
N GLN A 596 -12.24 -57.71 -12.20
CA GLN A 596 -12.95 -58.04 -13.43
C GLN A 596 -12.11 -58.94 -14.35
N GLU A 597 -10.84 -58.63 -14.57
CA GLU A 597 -9.94 -59.39 -15.43
C GLU A 597 -9.61 -60.77 -14.83
N ILE A 598 -9.49 -60.88 -13.50
CA ILE A 598 -9.36 -62.16 -12.80
C ILE A 598 -10.63 -62.98 -12.99
N GLU A 599 -11.81 -62.39 -12.88
CA GLU A 599 -13.07 -63.10 -13.08
C GLU A 599 -13.23 -63.53 -14.54
N GLU A 600 -12.95 -62.65 -15.51
CA GLU A 600 -12.96 -62.96 -16.93
C GLU A 600 -11.95 -64.07 -17.27
N ASN A 601 -10.73 -64.00 -16.73
CA ASN A 601 -9.72 -65.06 -16.89
C ASN A 601 -10.15 -66.36 -16.24
N LYS A 602 -10.74 -66.34 -15.03
CA LYS A 602 -11.30 -67.54 -14.40
C LYS A 602 -12.39 -68.15 -15.28
N GLN A 603 -13.31 -67.36 -15.80
CA GLN A 603 -14.39 -67.83 -16.67
C GLN A 603 -13.84 -68.37 -18.00
N TYR A 604 -12.83 -67.72 -18.58
CA TYR A 604 -12.13 -68.18 -19.77
C TYR A 604 -11.41 -69.51 -19.52
N THR A 605 -10.60 -69.60 -18.47
CA THR A 605 -9.91 -70.84 -18.08
C THR A 605 -10.89 -71.94 -17.72
N LEU A 606 -11.99 -71.65 -17.01
CA LEU A 606 -13.07 -72.61 -16.75
C LEU A 606 -13.68 -73.12 -18.05
N ARG A 607 -13.91 -72.24 -19.03
CA ARG A 607 -14.42 -72.60 -20.35
C ARG A 607 -13.43 -73.46 -21.11
N GLU A 608 -12.14 -73.12 -21.10
CA GLU A 608 -11.10 -73.94 -21.73
C GLU A 608 -10.95 -75.30 -21.08
N ILE A 609 -10.95 -75.37 -19.73
CA ILE A 609 -10.93 -76.64 -19.00
C ILE A 609 -12.17 -77.48 -19.33
N ASN A 610 -13.35 -76.87 -19.42
CA ASN A 610 -14.58 -77.58 -19.78
C ASN A 610 -14.53 -78.09 -21.23
N ASN A 611 -14.02 -77.28 -22.16
CA ASN A 611 -13.82 -77.69 -23.54
C ASN A 611 -12.80 -78.84 -23.64
N ALA A 612 -11.64 -78.70 -23.00
CA ALA A 612 -10.61 -79.73 -22.96
C ALA A 612 -11.13 -81.02 -22.32
N LYS A 613 -11.93 -80.92 -21.24
CA LYS A 613 -12.60 -82.06 -20.62
C LYS A 613 -13.59 -82.74 -21.57
N ALA A 614 -14.34 -81.96 -22.36
CA ALA A 614 -15.25 -82.49 -23.36
C ALA A 614 -14.50 -83.21 -24.50
N ASP A 615 -13.43 -82.60 -25.01
CA ASP A 615 -12.56 -83.18 -26.05
C ASP A 615 -11.86 -84.45 -25.57
N ILE A 616 -11.28 -84.43 -24.36
CA ILE A 616 -10.66 -85.60 -23.75
C ILE A 616 -11.69 -86.72 -23.58
N ASN A 617 -12.91 -86.40 -23.14
CA ASN A 617 -13.97 -87.40 -23.04
C ASN A 617 -14.36 -87.97 -24.41
N GLN A 618 -14.45 -87.14 -25.45
CA GLN A 618 -14.69 -87.62 -26.81
C GLN A 618 -13.55 -88.52 -27.31
N GLN A 619 -12.30 -88.11 -27.13
CA GLN A 619 -11.13 -88.91 -27.51
C GLN A 619 -11.08 -90.22 -26.72
N PHE A 620 -11.41 -90.21 -25.43
CA PHE A 620 -11.49 -91.42 -24.62
C PHE A 620 -12.59 -92.37 -25.10
N LEU A 621 -13.76 -91.85 -25.47
CA LEU A 621 -14.83 -92.64 -26.06
C LEU A 621 -14.42 -93.25 -27.40
N GLN A 622 -13.79 -92.46 -28.28
CA GLN A 622 -13.25 -92.93 -29.56
C GLN A 622 -12.13 -93.97 -29.38
N ALA A 623 -11.23 -93.77 -28.42
CA ALA A 623 -10.17 -94.72 -28.10
C ALA A 623 -10.74 -96.03 -27.53
N LYS A 624 -11.77 -95.94 -26.69
CA LYS A 624 -12.50 -97.12 -26.17
C LYS A 624 -13.21 -97.88 -27.29
N GLU A 625 -13.78 -97.17 -28.25
CA GLU A 625 -14.41 -97.76 -29.45
C GLU A 625 -13.37 -98.36 -30.41
N SER A 626 -12.19 -97.75 -30.53
CA SER A 626 -11.09 -98.28 -31.34
C SER A 626 -10.44 -99.52 -30.70
N LEU A 627 -10.26 -99.53 -29.37
CA LEU A 627 -9.74 -100.69 -28.65
C LEU A 627 -10.69 -101.89 -28.69
N SER A 628 -12.01 -101.67 -28.72
CA SER A 628 -12.97 -102.77 -28.81
C SER A 628 -12.91 -103.50 -30.16
N GLN A 629 -12.35 -102.87 -31.20
CA GLN A 629 -12.17 -103.47 -32.53
C GLN A 629 -10.87 -104.27 -32.72
N ILE A 630 -9.84 -104.04 -31.89
CA ILE A 630 -8.51 -104.69 -32.05
C ILE A 630 -8.46 -106.13 -31.48
N SER A 631 -9.46 -106.54 -30.68
CA SER A 631 -9.39 -107.81 -29.93
C SER A 631 -10.21 -108.97 -30.51
N THR A 632 -10.88 -108.83 -31.65
CA THR A 632 -11.68 -109.93 -32.24
C THR A 632 -10.91 -110.66 -33.33
N LEU A 633 -10.40 -111.86 -33.01
CA LEU A 633 -9.98 -112.84 -34.02
C LEU A 633 -11.16 -113.16 -34.92
N LYS A 634 -11.01 -112.93 -36.22
CA LYS A 634 -12.05 -113.25 -37.21
C LYS A 634 -11.61 -114.46 -38.01
N THR A 635 -12.39 -115.53 -37.94
CA THR A 635 -12.21 -116.68 -38.84
C THR A 635 -12.61 -116.28 -40.25
N VAL A 636 -11.63 -116.25 -41.14
CA VAL A 636 -11.81 -115.84 -42.54
C VAL A 636 -11.92 -117.03 -43.47
N TRP A 637 -11.54 -118.22 -42.99
CA TRP A 637 -11.73 -119.49 -43.67
C TRP A 637 -11.67 -120.68 -42.70
N GLN A 638 -12.46 -121.71 -42.97
CA GLN A 638 -12.43 -122.99 -42.25
C GLN A 638 -12.71 -124.13 -43.23
N GLY A 639 -11.98 -125.24 -43.12
CA GLY A 639 -12.08 -126.35 -44.06
C GLY A 639 -11.02 -127.42 -43.79
N ASN A 640 -10.77 -128.29 -44.77
CA ASN A 640 -9.71 -129.29 -44.70
C ASN A 640 -9.00 -129.33 -46.06
N VAL A 641 -7.84 -128.68 -46.16
CA VAL A 641 -7.07 -128.59 -47.42
C VAL A 641 -5.62 -128.96 -47.17
N ASN A 642 -5.08 -129.88 -47.97
CA ASN A 642 -3.66 -130.26 -47.98
C ASN A 642 -2.90 -129.81 -49.24
N SER A 643 -3.59 -129.30 -50.26
CA SER A 643 -2.99 -128.77 -51.50
C SER A 643 -4.03 -127.94 -52.28
N GLY A 644 -3.59 -126.94 -53.05
CA GLY A 644 -4.47 -126.14 -53.92
C GLY A 644 -4.76 -124.73 -53.40
N ARG A 645 -5.84 -124.10 -53.89
CA ARG A 645 -6.18 -122.71 -53.57
C ARG A 645 -7.27 -122.59 -52.51
N ILE A 646 -7.04 -121.72 -51.53
CA ILE A 646 -7.98 -121.33 -50.50
C ILE A 646 -8.38 -119.88 -50.76
N THR A 647 -9.67 -119.61 -51.02
CA THR A 647 -10.20 -118.25 -51.02
C THR A 647 -10.64 -117.90 -49.60
N ILE A 648 -10.08 -116.82 -49.05
CA ILE A 648 -10.43 -116.29 -47.74
C ILE A 648 -11.48 -115.18 -47.89
N SER A 649 -12.36 -115.06 -46.90
CA SER A 649 -13.49 -114.11 -46.95
C SER A 649 -13.09 -112.64 -46.74
N GLU A 650 -11.82 -112.36 -46.47
CA GLU A 650 -11.33 -111.02 -46.20
C GLU A 650 -9.91 -110.82 -46.73
N LYS A 651 -9.65 -109.62 -47.25
CA LYS A 651 -8.33 -109.21 -47.72
C LYS A 651 -7.34 -109.18 -46.55
N CYS A 652 -6.19 -109.81 -46.76
CA CYS A 652 -5.28 -110.16 -45.68
C CYS A 652 -4.01 -109.29 -45.59
N PHE A 653 -3.77 -108.39 -46.55
CA PHE A 653 -2.67 -107.43 -46.48
C PHE A 653 -2.78 -106.51 -45.26
N GLY A 654 -1.64 -106.24 -44.62
CA GLY A 654 -1.53 -105.44 -43.40
C GLY A 654 -2.09 -106.12 -42.15
N LYS A 655 -2.34 -107.43 -42.19
CA LYS A 655 -2.95 -108.19 -41.10
C LYS A 655 -2.14 -109.45 -40.76
N THR A 656 -2.36 -109.99 -39.57
CA THR A 656 -1.75 -111.26 -39.17
C THR A 656 -2.67 -112.41 -39.52
N LEU A 657 -2.20 -113.32 -40.38
CA LEU A 657 -2.89 -114.56 -40.66
C LEU A 657 -2.42 -115.61 -39.67
N ILE A 658 -3.36 -116.33 -39.08
CA ILE A 658 -3.12 -117.41 -38.14
C ILE A 658 -3.70 -118.69 -38.73
N LEU A 659 -2.84 -119.58 -39.18
CA LEU A 659 -3.18 -120.85 -39.76
C LEU A 659 -3.14 -121.92 -38.67
N TYR A 660 -4.22 -122.69 -38.61
CA TYR A 660 -4.37 -123.84 -37.74
C TYR A 660 -4.08 -125.07 -38.59
N LEU A 661 -2.91 -125.67 -38.35
CA LEU A 661 -2.40 -126.78 -39.11
C LEU A 661 -2.47 -128.07 -38.30
N GLN A 662 -2.81 -129.18 -38.94
CA GLN A 662 -2.77 -130.50 -38.32
C GLN A 662 -1.82 -131.40 -39.09
N SER A 663 -0.98 -132.17 -38.39
CA SER A 663 -0.13 -133.19 -39.02
C SER A 663 -0.97 -134.21 -39.80
N SER A 664 -0.53 -134.62 -40.99
CA SER A 664 -1.10 -135.76 -41.72
C SER A 664 -0.40 -137.09 -41.38
N GLU A 665 0.73 -137.02 -40.68
CA GLU A 665 1.40 -138.20 -40.13
C GLU A 665 0.64 -138.64 -38.87
N SER A 666 0.16 -139.89 -38.87
CA SER A 666 -0.61 -140.52 -37.78
C SER A 666 -2.02 -139.97 -37.50
N HIS A 667 -2.50 -138.96 -38.23
CA HIS A 667 -3.85 -138.40 -38.08
C HIS A 667 -4.65 -138.50 -39.40
N ARG A 668 -5.99 -138.56 -39.29
CA ARG A 668 -6.90 -138.60 -40.44
C ARG A 668 -7.47 -137.21 -40.74
N LEU A 669 -7.92 -136.99 -41.98
CA LEU A 669 -8.56 -135.75 -42.44
C LEU A 669 -9.66 -135.20 -41.51
N ASN A 670 -10.36 -136.06 -40.76
CA ASN A 670 -11.47 -135.68 -39.88
C ASN A 670 -11.06 -135.52 -38.41
N ASP A 671 -9.79 -135.76 -38.09
CA ASP A 671 -9.25 -135.58 -36.75
C ASP A 671 -9.09 -134.08 -36.46
N ASN A 672 -9.20 -133.66 -35.20
CA ASN A 672 -8.98 -132.28 -34.75
C ASN A 672 -8.02 -132.22 -33.54
N ASN A 673 -7.34 -133.32 -33.20
CA ASN A 673 -6.34 -133.37 -32.15
C ASN A 673 -4.98 -132.89 -32.66
N ASP A 674 -4.19 -132.26 -31.79
CA ASP A 674 -2.88 -131.65 -32.05
C ASP A 674 -2.85 -130.66 -33.24
N ILE A 675 -3.33 -129.44 -32.96
CA ILE A 675 -3.29 -128.31 -33.89
C ILE A 675 -2.06 -127.44 -33.62
N GLU A 676 -1.22 -127.30 -34.64
CA GLU A 676 -0.09 -126.38 -34.67
C GLU A 676 -0.54 -125.01 -35.20
N LEU A 677 -0.08 -123.95 -34.55
CA LEU A 677 -0.36 -122.59 -34.96
C LEU A 677 0.81 -121.99 -35.71
N VAL A 678 0.50 -121.40 -36.85
CA VAL A 678 1.46 -120.63 -37.63
C VAL A 678 0.85 -119.27 -37.87
N SER A 679 1.44 -118.26 -37.26
CA SER A 679 1.07 -116.86 -37.49
C SER A 679 2.12 -116.14 -38.29
N PHE A 680 1.71 -115.35 -39.28
CA PHE A 680 2.59 -114.42 -39.97
C PHE A 680 1.86 -113.15 -40.37
N GLU A 681 2.59 -112.05 -40.41
CA GLU A 681 2.10 -110.78 -40.89
C GLU A 681 2.19 -110.78 -42.42
N VAL A 682 1.04 -110.70 -43.09
CA VAL A 682 1.04 -110.40 -44.51
C VAL A 682 1.26 -108.91 -44.61
N GLY A 683 2.44 -108.50 -45.06
CA GLY A 683 2.85 -107.10 -45.14
C GLY A 683 1.87 -106.22 -45.92
N ALA A 684 2.16 -104.92 -45.97
CA ALA A 684 1.30 -103.97 -46.67
C ALA A 684 1.10 -104.35 -48.16
N GLU A 685 -0.07 -104.00 -48.70
CA GLU A 685 -0.35 -104.16 -50.12
C GLU A 685 0.66 -103.36 -50.95
N ILE A 686 1.24 -104.00 -51.98
CA ILE A 686 2.17 -103.35 -52.89
C ILE A 686 1.35 -102.70 -54.00
N GLU A 687 1.13 -101.40 -53.88
CA GLU A 687 0.35 -100.60 -54.82
C GLU A 687 0.93 -100.69 -56.25
N GLY A 688 0.11 -101.06 -57.24
CA GLY A 688 0.52 -101.17 -58.65
C GLY A 688 1.13 -102.52 -59.08
N LYS A 689 1.16 -103.53 -58.20
CA LYS A 689 1.61 -104.89 -58.57
C LYS A 689 0.58 -105.59 -59.45
N THR A 690 0.92 -105.86 -60.72
CA THR A 690 0.01 -106.47 -61.72
C THR A 690 0.25 -107.96 -61.97
N GLY A 691 1.21 -108.59 -61.28
CA GLY A 691 1.49 -110.03 -61.40
C GLY A 691 2.44 -110.58 -60.31
N GLY A 692 2.34 -111.89 -60.06
CA GLY A 692 3.11 -112.62 -59.03
C GLY A 692 2.54 -112.48 -57.60
N GLY A 693 2.51 -113.57 -56.84
CA GLY A 693 2.04 -113.56 -55.46
C GLY A 693 3.10 -113.10 -54.43
N VAL A 694 2.71 -112.99 -53.17
CA VAL A 694 3.64 -112.87 -52.03
C VAL A 694 3.90 -114.28 -51.53
N ARG A 695 5.10 -114.79 -51.78
CA ARG A 695 5.50 -116.14 -51.39
C ARG A 695 6.04 -116.14 -49.97
N TRP A 696 5.52 -117.04 -49.16
CA TRP A 696 6.01 -117.32 -47.82
C TRP A 696 6.59 -118.73 -47.79
N LEU A 697 7.89 -118.79 -47.52
CA LEU A 697 8.67 -120.02 -47.41
C LEU A 697 9.20 -120.12 -45.98
N ASP A 698 8.83 -121.18 -45.29
CA ASP A 698 9.38 -121.52 -43.99
C ASP A 698 9.88 -122.96 -43.96
N VAL A 699 11.02 -123.19 -43.31
CA VAL A 699 11.60 -124.54 -43.18
C VAL A 699 11.17 -125.09 -41.84
N ARG A 700 10.34 -126.14 -41.88
CA ARG A 700 9.75 -126.73 -40.67
C ARG A 700 10.62 -127.78 -40.03
N GLU A 701 11.28 -128.59 -40.84
CA GLU A 701 12.06 -129.72 -40.35
C GLU A 701 13.23 -129.99 -41.30
N VAL A 702 14.42 -130.21 -40.74
CA VAL A 702 15.64 -130.58 -41.48
C VAL A 702 16.12 -131.92 -40.93
N ASN A 703 15.87 -132.98 -41.68
CA ASN A 703 16.24 -134.34 -41.30
C ASN A 703 17.47 -134.78 -42.09
N ALA A 704 18.61 -134.86 -41.41
CA ALA A 704 19.85 -135.38 -41.97
C ALA A 704 19.88 -136.90 -41.85
N ARG A 705 19.84 -137.63 -42.98
CA ARG A 705 19.88 -139.10 -42.95
C ARG A 705 21.31 -139.61 -43.12
N SER A 706 21.76 -140.43 -42.18
CA SER A 706 23.02 -141.17 -42.24
C SER A 706 22.74 -142.67 -42.18
N ASN A 707 23.50 -143.47 -42.94
CA ASN A 707 23.36 -144.93 -42.87
C ASN A 707 24.54 -145.50 -42.09
N GLY A 708 24.31 -145.83 -40.81
CA GLY A 708 25.22 -146.66 -39.99
C GLY A 708 26.70 -146.25 -40.03
N GLY A 709 27.03 -144.99 -39.75
CA GLY A 709 28.42 -144.55 -39.52
C GLY A 709 29.19 -143.97 -40.72
N ARG A 710 28.52 -143.57 -41.81
CA ARG A 710 29.12 -142.85 -42.96
C ARG A 710 28.50 -141.45 -43.14
N PRO A 711 29.20 -140.50 -43.81
CA PRO A 711 28.75 -139.11 -44.00
C PRO A 711 27.35 -139.00 -44.64
N ILE A 712 26.62 -137.93 -44.28
CA ILE A 712 25.24 -137.64 -44.70
C ILE A 712 25.14 -137.75 -46.23
N TYR A 713 24.29 -138.64 -46.73
CA TYR A 713 24.14 -138.87 -48.17
C TYR A 713 22.95 -138.11 -48.78
N TYR A 714 22.01 -137.63 -47.96
CA TYR A 714 21.07 -136.58 -48.33
C TYR A 714 20.44 -135.91 -47.10
N VAL A 715 19.96 -134.68 -47.27
CA VAL A 715 19.18 -133.93 -46.26
C VAL A 715 17.76 -133.78 -46.78
N GLU A 716 16.79 -134.23 -45.99
CA GLU A 716 15.36 -134.03 -46.24
C GLU A 716 14.93 -132.73 -45.56
N VAL A 717 14.38 -131.78 -46.32
CA VAL A 717 13.89 -130.51 -45.78
C VAL A 717 12.39 -130.45 -46.02
N LYS A 718 11.59 -130.51 -44.96
CA LYS A 718 10.15 -130.28 -45.05
C LYS A 718 9.88 -128.78 -45.01
N ARG A 719 9.22 -128.27 -46.04
CA ARG A 719 8.95 -126.84 -46.20
C ARG A 719 7.47 -126.56 -46.10
N PHE A 720 7.15 -125.43 -45.51
CA PHE A 720 5.84 -124.81 -45.62
C PHE A 720 5.96 -123.68 -46.62
N ASP A 721 5.22 -123.77 -47.71
CA ASP A 721 5.26 -122.84 -48.83
C ASP A 721 3.83 -122.47 -49.22
N VAL A 722 3.49 -121.20 -49.01
CA VAL A 722 2.19 -120.64 -49.41
C VAL A 722 2.39 -119.32 -50.09
N ILE A 723 1.53 -119.03 -51.07
CA ILE A 723 1.57 -117.82 -51.86
C ILE A 723 0.25 -117.09 -51.70
N VAL A 724 0.28 -115.82 -51.32
CA VAL A 724 -0.90 -114.96 -51.34
C VAL A 724 -1.00 -114.30 -52.72
N ASP A 725 -2.19 -114.33 -53.32
CA ASP A 725 -2.45 -113.70 -54.61
C ASP A 725 -2.36 -112.16 -54.56
N GLY A 726 -2.31 -111.53 -55.74
CA GLY A 726 -2.19 -110.07 -55.84
C GLY A 726 -3.35 -109.29 -55.20
N ASN A 727 -4.52 -109.92 -55.06
CA ASN A 727 -5.70 -109.32 -54.43
C ASN A 727 -5.75 -109.52 -52.91
N GLY A 728 -4.86 -110.35 -52.34
CA GLY A 728 -4.80 -110.62 -50.90
C GLY A 728 -5.98 -111.44 -50.39
N THR A 729 -6.68 -112.16 -51.26
CA THR A 729 -7.93 -112.89 -50.94
C THR A 729 -7.86 -114.37 -51.28
N THR A 730 -6.77 -114.81 -51.93
CA THR A 730 -6.54 -116.23 -52.22
C THR A 730 -5.15 -116.63 -51.75
N ILE A 731 -5.09 -117.74 -51.03
CA ILE A 731 -3.88 -118.39 -50.56
C ILE A 731 -3.70 -119.65 -51.39
N GLU A 732 -2.63 -119.70 -52.16
CA GLU A 732 -2.20 -120.86 -52.94
C GLU A 732 -1.21 -121.66 -52.11
N ILE A 733 -1.51 -122.94 -51.91
CA ILE A 733 -0.69 -123.87 -51.14
C ILE A 733 0.23 -124.62 -52.10
N GLU A 734 1.54 -124.40 -51.94
CA GLU A 734 2.59 -125.08 -52.71
C GLU A 734 3.08 -126.33 -51.95
N ASP A 735 3.36 -126.21 -50.65
CA ASP A 735 3.73 -127.33 -49.77
C ASP A 735 3.31 -127.06 -48.32
N LEU A 736 2.78 -128.06 -47.63
CA LEU A 736 2.41 -127.97 -46.20
C LEU A 736 3.24 -128.89 -45.33
N ALA A 737 4.30 -129.51 -45.84
CA ALA A 737 5.13 -130.44 -45.09
C ALA A 737 4.31 -131.59 -44.46
N GLY A 738 3.35 -132.15 -45.22
CA GLY A 738 2.46 -133.21 -44.75
C GLY A 738 1.48 -132.76 -43.66
N ARG A 739 0.83 -131.61 -43.82
CA ARG A 739 -0.21 -131.08 -42.91
C ARG A 739 -1.51 -130.71 -43.65
N PHE A 740 -2.60 -130.61 -42.90
CA PHE A 740 -3.88 -130.05 -43.35
C PHE A 740 -4.10 -128.68 -42.73
N VAL A 741 -4.48 -127.68 -43.53
CA VAL A 741 -5.03 -126.42 -43.01
C VAL A 741 -6.47 -126.66 -42.59
N LYS A 742 -6.77 -126.39 -41.32
CA LYS A 742 -8.09 -126.58 -40.69
C LYS A 742 -8.89 -125.29 -40.58
N ARG A 743 -8.18 -124.21 -40.32
CA ARG A 743 -8.76 -122.88 -40.11
C ARG A 743 -7.73 -121.81 -40.39
N ILE A 744 -8.21 -120.67 -40.89
CA ILE A 744 -7.43 -119.45 -41.02
C ILE A 744 -8.20 -118.34 -40.31
N ASP A 745 -7.58 -117.77 -39.30
CA ASP A 745 -8.04 -116.56 -38.63
C ASP A 745 -7.20 -115.37 -39.07
N ILE A 746 -7.79 -114.19 -39.07
CA ILE A 746 -7.11 -112.93 -39.27
C ILE A 746 -7.24 -112.08 -38.00
N ARG A 747 -6.13 -111.42 -37.64
CA ARG A 747 -6.03 -110.42 -36.58
C ARG A 747 -5.57 -109.09 -37.17
#